data_AF-A0A813R633-F1
#
_entry.id   AF-A0A813R633-F1
#
_cell.length_a   1.000
_cell.length_b   1.000
_cell.length_c   1.000
_cell.angle_alpha   90.00
_cell.angle_beta   90.00
_cell.angle_gamma   90.00
#
_symmetry.space_group_name_H-M   'P 1'
#
loop_
_entity.id
_entity.type
_entity.pdbx_description
1 polymer ?
#
loop_
_entity_poly.entity_id
_entity_poly.type
_entity_poly.pdbx_seq_one_letter_code
_entity_poly.pdbx_strand_id
1 'polypeptide(L)'
;MENWKIICFLFSLSSSQFLVKNNSKCSKFKSNFEFYQSKLMFIPSIVIRNFNNLSKSKLDCLNRDTYTSISSYYIQIFFLPSEQIQFQNDSLIRGVDTNNIFKGVQYLYLIFNYMNLLNANLKPFSDIKIRYIDVTFSYTKVYLDPYNCTLKNILNYTLFDNIYYLTFDKVEYHPKLCPLIFYNLKMRILKFKSIQNSFISKNIFSFMSINFSNKFKLKSLRISTYKLSLKSDLLNENVFDNLEELSIMGYLDLIDSSTLKTISTLDKLFLDLFDTQKFLIKHLNWLNQLNSSLDKQMTFYLTNREEYKFPNKDFCIYKNFPNFNLIKFAITSTKCTCSILWIRKICDNRQNISCDFEKLIKNCDLFQITKSQFKTDFSLVYKGEYLFYAAYLNNISFYITLTGSIFGFLTNLISMLIVMQKKNLKNKFETKMFDLIKYASITDFLYSFIKLFHLTYFCSALNASYCSKYFGNYALQYLEIYLHDFLGGFLKTFSNILRILVSIFRSITLDKESRLIFIYKFLSENFNLLKKLIFFGVFIVLILFFNVDKLNATVVKFKNVYFDPDYIGFPIKNFFTKKSNFVFNGFYIIAEEQKDNNFYFILFVINFIFNILLLPVLLIIADIYLLLKFRYFMNKSLEIKEKLRGNNPKDQKLKQMEQKKIKISIRIWLNSSIMMFFRMLELSVILYILVLAIVYEFCKDAQKICDNLLDFSNVFYVLSCSYTIVVYYQLSKPFQLKCKDSIRKFHSLCYLLVVKKDDNLKTNSKTSSNSVVLGSLETK
;
A
#
# COMPACT_ATOMS: atom_id res chain seq x y z
N MET A 1 2.77 28.26 19.44
CA MET A 1 2.22 27.67 20.68
C MET A 1 0.98 26.88 20.31
N GLU A 2 0.97 25.62 20.74
CA GLU A 2 0.27 24.52 20.09
C GLU A 2 -1.20 24.39 20.54
N ASN A 3 -2.12 24.40 19.57
CA ASN A 3 -3.50 23.94 19.77
C ASN A 3 -3.61 22.48 19.33
N TRP A 4 -3.27 21.55 20.22
CA TRP A 4 -3.58 20.14 20.03
C TRP A 4 -5.09 19.92 20.19
N LYS A 5 -5.82 19.80 19.07
CA LYS A 5 -7.21 19.33 19.06
C LYS A 5 -7.21 17.80 19.12
N ILE A 6 -7.43 17.26 20.31
CA ILE A 6 -7.70 15.84 20.52
C ILE A 6 -9.11 15.55 19.99
N ILE A 7 -9.20 14.76 18.91
CA ILE A 7 -10.46 14.15 18.46
C ILE A 7 -10.64 12.88 19.30
N CYS A 8 -11.55 12.92 20.27
CA CYS A 8 -11.92 11.73 21.05
C CYS A 8 -12.76 10.76 20.20
N PHE A 9 -12.14 9.67 19.74
CA PHE A 9 -12.84 8.45 19.35
C PHE A 9 -12.84 7.48 20.53
N LEU A 10 -13.95 7.35 21.25
CA LEU A 10 -14.09 6.35 22.30
C LEU A 10 -14.42 4.98 21.66
N PHE A 11 -13.40 4.11 21.59
CA PHE A 11 -13.58 2.68 21.36
C PHE A 11 -13.88 1.99 22.69
N SER A 12 -15.10 1.50 22.92
CA SER A 12 -15.33 0.50 23.97
C SER A 12 -14.92 -0.88 23.46
N LEU A 13 -13.74 -1.35 23.85
CA LEU A 13 -13.26 -2.72 23.68
C LEU A 13 -13.73 -3.58 24.87
N SER A 14 -15.03 -3.84 24.96
CA SER A 14 -15.54 -4.86 25.88
C SER A 14 -16.63 -5.68 25.20
N SER A 15 -16.36 -6.96 25.03
CA SER A 15 -17.23 -8.00 24.46
C SER A 15 -18.37 -8.43 25.39
N SER A 16 -18.78 -7.59 26.35
CA SER A 16 -19.93 -7.87 27.20
C SER A 16 -21.19 -7.20 26.62
N GLN A 17 -22.21 -8.01 26.39
CA GLN A 17 -23.53 -7.61 25.91
C GLN A 17 -24.05 -6.38 26.69
N PHE A 18 -24.06 -5.21 26.06
CA PHE A 18 -24.70 -4.02 26.60
C PHE A 18 -26.22 -4.17 26.45
N LEU A 19 -26.83 -4.84 27.42
CA LEU A 19 -28.29 -4.88 27.58
C LEU A 19 -28.67 -3.67 28.44
N VAL A 20 -29.07 -2.57 27.79
CA VAL A 20 -29.59 -1.37 28.45
C VAL A 20 -31.04 -1.64 28.81
N LYS A 21 -31.31 -1.94 30.09
CA LYS A 21 -32.67 -2.22 30.59
C LYS A 21 -33.09 -1.36 31.80
N ASN A 22 -32.25 -0.43 32.29
CA ASN A 22 -32.56 0.37 33.48
C ASN A 22 -32.16 1.84 33.34
N ASN A 23 -33.07 2.76 33.72
CA ASN A 23 -32.92 4.23 33.68
C ASN A 23 -31.64 4.73 34.39
N SER A 24 -31.12 4.02 35.39
CA SER A 24 -29.88 4.36 36.10
C SER A 24 -28.59 4.18 35.28
N LYS A 25 -28.64 3.49 34.12
CA LYS A 25 -27.49 3.38 33.19
C LYS A 25 -27.52 4.40 32.06
N CYS A 26 -28.65 5.03 31.77
CA CYS A 26 -28.69 6.16 30.81
C CYS A 26 -27.94 7.39 31.36
N SER A 27 -27.82 7.56 32.68
CA SER A 27 -27.00 8.62 33.30
C SER A 27 -25.49 8.40 33.08
N LYS A 28 -25.01 7.14 33.08
CA LYS A 28 -23.64 6.78 32.67
C LYS A 28 -23.41 6.89 31.16
N PHE A 29 -24.46 6.72 30.35
CA PHE A 29 -24.41 7.02 28.92
C PHE A 29 -24.33 8.54 28.68
N LYS A 30 -25.03 9.35 29.49
CA LYS A 30 -24.94 10.82 29.56
C LYS A 30 -23.54 11.31 29.94
N SER A 31 -22.86 10.67 30.89
CA SER A 31 -21.52 11.11 31.35
C SER A 31 -20.38 10.81 30.37
N ASN A 32 -20.60 9.91 29.39
CA ASN A 32 -19.56 9.53 28.41
C ASN A 32 -19.73 10.21 27.04
N PHE A 33 -20.77 11.03 26.87
CA PHE A 33 -21.03 11.83 25.68
C PHE A 33 -21.14 13.31 26.07
N GLU A 34 -20.00 13.94 26.36
CA GLU A 34 -19.92 15.40 26.28
C GLU A 34 -19.86 15.80 24.80
N PHE A 35 -20.95 16.34 24.29
CA PHE A 35 -20.99 16.96 22.97
C PHE A 35 -20.19 18.27 23.02
N TYR A 36 -18.95 18.23 22.54
CA TYR A 36 -18.19 19.45 22.30
C TYR A 36 -18.80 20.21 21.12
N GLN A 37 -19.45 21.33 21.44
CA GLN A 37 -20.08 22.22 20.47
C GLN A 37 -18.99 22.99 19.70
N SER A 38 -18.51 22.40 18.60
CA SER A 38 -17.71 23.15 17.61
C SER A 38 -18.64 23.72 16.53
N LYS A 39 -18.34 24.91 16.02
CA LYS A 39 -19.08 25.57 14.91
C LYS A 39 -19.11 24.77 13.59
N LEU A 40 -18.48 23.60 13.50
CA LEU A 40 -18.52 22.71 12.33
C LEU A 40 -19.70 21.74 12.48
N MET A 41 -20.54 21.61 11.44
CA MET A 41 -21.66 20.65 11.37
C MET A 41 -21.22 19.26 11.85
N PHE A 42 -21.53 18.93 13.11
CA PHE A 42 -21.38 17.57 13.62
C PHE A 42 -22.61 16.77 13.21
N ILE A 43 -22.40 15.71 12.43
CA ILE A 43 -23.44 14.71 12.18
C ILE A 43 -23.37 13.71 13.34
N PRO A 44 -24.36 13.68 14.26
CA PRO A 44 -24.35 12.70 15.34
C PRO A 44 -24.33 11.28 14.76
N SER A 45 -23.32 10.52 15.19
CA SER A 45 -23.08 9.15 14.73
C SER A 45 -23.27 8.16 15.87
N ILE A 46 -24.15 7.19 15.69
CA ILE A 46 -24.41 6.09 16.61
C ILE A 46 -23.75 4.84 16.04
N VAL A 47 -22.87 4.19 16.79
CA VAL A 47 -22.19 2.96 16.35
C VAL A 47 -22.69 1.78 17.18
N ILE A 48 -23.39 0.85 16.53
CA ILE A 48 -23.91 -0.38 17.12
C ILE A 48 -22.95 -1.52 16.78
N ARG A 49 -22.22 -2.02 17.78
CA ARG A 49 -21.24 -3.10 17.64
C ARG A 49 -21.71 -4.39 18.30
N ASN A 50 -21.18 -5.52 17.82
CA ASN A 50 -21.26 -6.83 18.45
C ASN A 50 -22.68 -7.26 18.84
N PHE A 51 -23.67 -6.88 18.04
CA PHE A 51 -25.02 -7.33 18.23
C PHE A 51 -25.17 -8.70 17.56
N ASN A 52 -25.85 -9.65 18.19
CA ASN A 52 -26.23 -10.91 17.56
C ASN A 52 -27.69 -10.87 17.07
N ASN A 53 -28.47 -9.89 17.54
CA ASN A 53 -29.84 -9.61 17.13
C ASN A 53 -30.17 -8.14 17.47
N LEU A 54 -30.75 -7.39 16.52
CA LEU A 54 -31.13 -5.98 16.70
C LEU A 54 -32.30 -5.76 17.66
N SER A 55 -33.13 -6.78 17.90
CA SER A 55 -34.18 -6.70 18.93
C SER A 55 -33.61 -6.48 20.34
N LYS A 56 -32.33 -6.80 20.58
CA LYS A 56 -31.66 -6.57 21.87
C LYS A 56 -31.17 -5.14 22.06
N SER A 57 -31.01 -4.36 20.99
CA SER A 57 -30.61 -2.95 21.06
C SER A 57 -31.85 -2.06 21.22
N LYS A 58 -32.19 -1.75 22.46
CA LYS A 58 -33.18 -0.70 22.75
C LYS A 58 -32.52 0.67 22.74
N LEU A 59 -33.11 1.63 22.01
CA LEU A 59 -32.65 3.02 21.92
C LEU A 59 -33.29 3.93 22.97
N ASP A 60 -33.69 3.37 24.12
CA ASP A 60 -34.49 4.04 25.16
C ASP A 60 -33.78 5.28 25.78
N CYS A 61 -32.45 5.41 25.64
CA CYS A 61 -31.70 6.55 26.18
C CYS A 61 -31.76 7.83 25.30
N LEU A 62 -32.36 7.79 24.10
CA LEU A 62 -32.55 8.98 23.26
C LEU A 62 -33.84 9.71 23.66
N ASN A 63 -33.92 10.19 24.90
CA ASN A 63 -35.10 10.92 25.35
C ASN A 63 -35.05 12.38 24.90
N ARG A 64 -36.17 12.87 24.36
CA ARG A 64 -36.30 14.14 23.62
C ARG A 64 -35.98 15.36 24.46
N ASP A 65 -36.26 15.31 25.76
CA ASP A 65 -36.19 16.47 26.66
C ASP A 65 -34.78 17.03 26.82
N THR A 66 -33.74 16.26 26.48
CA THR A 66 -32.34 16.73 26.50
C THR A 66 -31.85 17.32 25.18
N TYR A 67 -32.59 17.18 24.08
CA TYR A 67 -32.12 17.54 22.73
C TYR A 67 -33.00 18.57 22.03
N THR A 68 -33.96 19.18 22.73
CA THR A 68 -34.91 20.16 22.19
C THR A 68 -34.26 21.40 21.57
N SER A 69 -33.00 21.71 21.88
CA SER A 69 -32.23 22.82 21.29
C SER A 69 -31.37 22.41 20.09
N ILE A 70 -31.18 21.11 19.83
CA ILE A 70 -30.40 20.64 18.69
C ILE A 70 -31.40 20.27 17.59
N SER A 71 -31.64 21.21 16.68
CA SER A 71 -32.25 20.94 15.38
C SER A 71 -31.32 20.07 14.53
N SER A 72 -30.97 18.86 15.00
CA SER A 72 -30.12 17.94 14.26
C SER A 72 -30.91 17.42 13.07
N TYR A 73 -30.71 18.08 11.93
CA TYR A 73 -31.24 17.70 10.63
C TYR A 73 -30.78 16.30 10.20
N TYR A 74 -29.70 15.76 10.77
CA TYR A 74 -29.02 14.53 10.31
C TYR A 74 -28.72 13.58 11.48
N ILE A 75 -28.96 12.28 11.30
CA ILE A 75 -28.48 11.19 12.18
C ILE A 75 -27.78 10.13 11.34
N GLN A 76 -26.66 9.59 11.82
CA GLN A 76 -25.96 8.49 11.18
C GLN A 76 -25.87 7.29 12.14
N ILE A 77 -26.19 6.09 11.66
CA ILE A 77 -26.16 4.85 12.43
C ILE A 77 -25.30 3.83 11.70
N PHE A 78 -24.24 3.35 12.36
CA PHE A 78 -23.34 2.31 11.86
C PHE A 78 -23.65 0.97 12.53
N PHE A 79 -23.87 -0.07 11.73
CA PHE A 79 -24.06 -1.44 12.17
C PHE A 79 -22.79 -2.25 11.87
N LEU A 80 -22.16 -2.77 12.93
CA LEU A 80 -20.93 -3.58 12.89
C LEU A 80 -21.15 -4.89 13.66
N PRO A 81 -21.55 -5.98 12.99
CA PRO A 81 -21.81 -7.26 13.66
C PRO A 81 -20.50 -7.91 14.15
N SER A 82 -20.55 -8.65 15.26
CA SER A 82 -19.42 -9.48 15.72
C SER A 82 -19.32 -10.81 14.98
N GLU A 83 -20.46 -11.36 14.56
CA GLU A 83 -20.59 -12.70 13.98
C GLU A 83 -21.64 -12.71 12.84
N GLN A 84 -21.85 -13.85 12.18
CA GLN A 84 -22.84 -13.98 11.11
C GLN A 84 -24.26 -13.74 11.67
N ILE A 85 -24.89 -12.62 11.32
CA ILE A 85 -26.27 -12.33 11.71
C ILE A 85 -27.20 -12.70 10.57
N GLN A 86 -28.05 -13.69 10.81
CA GLN A 86 -29.29 -13.84 10.04
C GLN A 86 -30.31 -12.89 10.62
N PHE A 87 -30.63 -11.83 9.87
CA PHE A 87 -31.87 -11.12 10.12
C PHE A 87 -33.02 -12.06 9.74
N GLN A 88 -33.93 -12.34 10.66
CA GLN A 88 -35.18 -13.04 10.36
C GLN A 88 -36.29 -12.35 11.16
N ASN A 89 -37.27 -11.78 10.45
CA ASN A 89 -38.56 -11.25 10.91
C ASN A 89 -38.61 -10.13 11.99
N ASP A 90 -39.33 -9.06 11.63
CA ASP A 90 -40.22 -8.11 12.37
C ASP A 90 -39.90 -7.54 13.77
N SER A 91 -38.91 -8.03 14.50
CA SER A 91 -38.70 -7.65 15.91
C SER A 91 -37.87 -6.39 16.11
N LEU A 92 -37.38 -5.77 15.02
CA LEU A 92 -36.44 -4.65 15.06
C LEU A 92 -37.02 -3.41 15.77
N ILE A 93 -38.35 -3.19 15.71
CA ILE A 93 -38.97 -1.93 16.17
C ILE A 93 -40.25 -2.13 17.00
N ARG A 94 -40.77 -3.34 17.18
CA ARG A 94 -42.04 -3.54 17.95
C ARG A 94 -42.01 -3.04 19.42
N GLY A 95 -40.88 -2.52 19.92
CA GLY A 95 -40.79 -1.86 21.23
C GLY A 95 -40.10 -0.49 21.24
N VAL A 96 -39.81 0.12 20.10
CA VAL A 96 -39.15 1.44 20.03
C VAL A 96 -40.14 2.43 19.42
N ASP A 97 -40.53 3.46 20.17
CA ASP A 97 -41.36 4.56 19.66
C ASP A 97 -40.55 5.43 18.68
N THR A 98 -40.41 4.93 17.46
CA THR A 98 -39.66 5.56 16.37
C THR A 98 -40.18 6.95 16.05
N ASN A 99 -41.49 7.17 16.22
CA ASN A 99 -42.09 8.48 16.00
C ASN A 99 -41.56 9.53 16.97
N ASN A 100 -41.23 9.16 18.20
CA ASN A 100 -40.65 10.06 19.18
C ASN A 100 -39.13 10.23 19.03
N ILE A 101 -38.38 9.15 18.74
CA ILE A 101 -36.91 9.21 18.58
C ILE A 101 -36.52 10.02 17.35
N PHE A 102 -37.24 9.86 16.23
CA PHE A 102 -36.90 10.51 14.96
C PHE A 102 -37.74 11.77 14.71
N LYS A 103 -38.49 12.27 15.70
CA LYS A 103 -39.29 13.48 15.56
C LYS A 103 -38.40 14.69 15.28
N GLY A 104 -38.49 15.23 14.06
CA GLY A 104 -37.68 16.38 13.62
C GLY A 104 -36.40 16.01 12.86
N VAL A 105 -36.06 14.72 12.74
CA VAL A 105 -34.95 14.25 11.92
C VAL A 105 -35.35 14.30 10.45
N GLN A 106 -34.61 15.07 9.65
CA GLN A 106 -34.89 15.17 8.21
C GLN A 106 -34.11 14.14 7.40
N TYR A 107 -32.92 13.76 7.86
CA TYR A 107 -32.00 12.86 7.18
C TYR A 107 -31.50 11.75 8.11
N LEU A 108 -31.63 10.50 7.69
CA LEU A 108 -31.13 9.33 8.41
C LEU A 108 -30.19 8.52 7.52
N TYR A 109 -28.94 8.35 7.94
CA TYR A 109 -27.95 7.50 7.27
C TYR A 109 -27.82 6.17 8.02
N LEU A 110 -28.12 5.06 7.37
CA LEU A 110 -27.95 3.71 7.90
C LEU A 110 -26.80 3.03 7.15
N ILE A 111 -25.72 2.70 7.86
CA ILE A 111 -24.51 2.12 7.26
C ILE A 111 -24.29 0.73 7.83
N PHE A 112 -24.37 -0.28 6.98
CA PHE A 112 -24.14 -1.66 7.34
C PHE A 112 -22.80 -2.13 6.77
N ASN A 113 -21.87 -2.47 7.66
CA ASN A 113 -20.51 -2.84 7.27
C ASN A 113 -20.19 -4.28 7.70
N TYR A 114 -19.51 -5.04 6.81
CA TYR A 114 -18.98 -6.38 7.10
C TYR A 114 -20.03 -7.43 7.49
N MET A 115 -21.25 -7.34 6.98
CA MET A 115 -22.24 -8.38 7.23
C MET A 115 -21.99 -9.57 6.28
N ASN A 116 -21.87 -10.78 6.81
CA ASN A 116 -21.68 -11.98 5.98
C ASN A 116 -22.97 -12.48 5.31
N LEU A 117 -24.13 -12.06 5.83
CA LEU A 117 -25.44 -12.38 5.29
C LEU A 117 -26.41 -11.26 5.69
N LEU A 118 -27.19 -10.76 4.75
CA LEU A 118 -28.26 -9.81 5.06
C LEU A 118 -29.60 -10.36 4.59
N ASN A 119 -30.44 -10.76 5.54
CA ASN A 119 -31.81 -11.18 5.30
C ASN A 119 -32.81 -10.27 6.04
N ALA A 120 -32.67 -8.94 5.92
CA ALA A 120 -33.42 -7.99 6.74
C ALA A 120 -34.71 -7.51 6.05
N ASN A 121 -35.83 -7.52 6.78
CA ASN A 121 -37.00 -6.71 6.44
C ASN A 121 -36.80 -5.30 7.03
N LEU A 122 -36.61 -4.28 6.19
CA LEU A 122 -36.42 -2.89 6.62
C LEU A 122 -37.73 -2.07 6.61
N LYS A 123 -38.88 -2.72 6.40
CA LYS A 123 -40.22 -2.14 6.59
C LYS A 123 -40.36 -1.36 7.90
N PRO A 124 -39.76 -1.72 9.05
CA PRO A 124 -39.89 -0.88 10.25
C PRO A 124 -39.44 0.59 10.10
N PHE A 125 -38.54 0.89 9.14
CA PHE A 125 -38.15 2.26 8.84
C PHE A 125 -39.15 2.99 7.92
N SER A 126 -40.08 2.28 7.29
CA SER A 126 -41.15 2.84 6.43
C SER A 126 -42.11 3.72 7.20
N ASP A 127 -42.40 3.32 8.44
CA ASP A 127 -43.41 3.95 9.28
C ASP A 127 -42.92 5.27 9.87
N ILE A 128 -41.62 5.54 9.76
CA ILE A 128 -40.98 6.74 10.28
C ILE A 128 -41.10 7.85 9.22
N LYS A 129 -41.74 8.97 9.59
CA LYS A 129 -41.88 10.16 8.73
C LYS A 129 -40.56 10.92 8.58
N ILE A 130 -39.53 10.28 8.02
CA ILE A 130 -38.24 10.90 7.70
C ILE A 130 -38.26 11.33 6.23
N ARG A 131 -37.78 12.55 5.96
CA ARG A 131 -37.78 13.11 4.60
C ARG A 131 -36.78 12.40 3.68
N TYR A 132 -35.63 12.00 4.22
CA TYR A 132 -34.54 11.37 3.48
C TYR A 132 -33.89 10.24 4.28
N ILE A 133 -33.95 9.02 3.75
CA ILE A 133 -33.21 7.88 4.30
C ILE A 133 -32.14 7.47 3.29
N ASP A 134 -30.89 7.42 3.73
CA ASP A 134 -29.75 6.89 2.98
C ASP A 134 -29.31 5.56 3.61
N VAL A 135 -29.30 4.51 2.82
CA VAL A 135 -28.87 3.19 3.25
C VAL A 135 -27.64 2.79 2.48
N THR A 136 -26.55 2.48 3.18
CA THR A 136 -25.30 2.02 2.59
C THR A 136 -24.92 0.63 3.09
N PHE A 137 -24.71 -0.31 2.18
CA PHE A 137 -24.13 -1.62 2.46
C PHE A 137 -22.68 -1.64 2.00
N SER A 138 -21.73 -1.86 2.91
CA SER A 138 -20.30 -1.98 2.57
C SER A 138 -19.68 -3.30 3.01
N TYR A 139 -18.82 -3.89 2.18
CA TYR A 139 -18.11 -5.15 2.48
C TYR A 139 -19.04 -6.28 2.96
N THR A 140 -20.27 -6.28 2.46
CA THR A 140 -21.33 -7.16 2.93
C THR A 140 -21.63 -8.22 1.88
N LYS A 141 -21.84 -9.46 2.30
CA LYS A 141 -22.43 -10.52 1.46
C LYS A 141 -23.94 -10.44 1.61
N VAL A 142 -24.63 -10.02 0.54
CA VAL A 142 -26.09 -9.89 0.55
C VAL A 142 -26.71 -11.20 0.06
N TYR A 143 -27.57 -11.77 0.90
CA TYR A 143 -28.38 -12.96 0.63
C TYR A 143 -29.79 -12.67 1.10
N LEU A 144 -30.59 -12.15 0.19
CA LEU A 144 -32.01 -11.98 0.41
C LEU A 144 -32.65 -13.28 -0.05
N ASP A 145 -33.12 -14.07 0.90
CA ASP A 145 -33.80 -15.35 0.68
C ASP A 145 -35.30 -15.15 0.86
N PRO A 146 -36.03 -14.75 -0.18
CA PRO A 146 -37.47 -14.83 -0.12
C PRO A 146 -37.79 -16.27 -0.47
N TYR A 147 -38.12 -17.11 0.51
CA TYR A 147 -38.62 -18.45 0.26
C TYR A 147 -39.69 -18.38 -0.87
N ASN A 148 -39.26 -18.83 -2.06
CA ASN A 148 -39.82 -18.67 -3.39
C ASN A 148 -40.00 -17.20 -3.87
N CYS A 149 -39.12 -16.74 -4.79
CA CYS A 149 -39.25 -15.55 -5.66
C CYS A 149 -40.52 -15.56 -6.53
N THR A 150 -41.68 -15.73 -5.91
CA THR A 150 -42.98 -15.73 -6.56
C THR A 150 -43.51 -14.30 -6.53
N LEU A 151 -44.07 -13.86 -7.66
CA LEU A 151 -44.68 -12.54 -7.80
C LEU A 151 -45.67 -12.24 -6.66
N LYS A 152 -46.42 -13.27 -6.22
CA LYS A 152 -47.42 -13.19 -5.14
C LYS A 152 -46.82 -12.79 -3.79
N ASN A 153 -45.71 -13.41 -3.39
CA ASN A 153 -45.04 -13.05 -2.13
C ASN A 153 -44.48 -11.62 -2.23
N ILE A 154 -43.95 -11.25 -3.39
CA ILE A 154 -43.23 -10.00 -3.59
C ILE A 154 -44.15 -8.78 -3.64
N LEU A 155 -45.36 -8.94 -4.19
CA LEU A 155 -46.39 -7.90 -4.14
C LEU A 155 -46.73 -7.47 -2.70
N ASN A 156 -46.54 -8.37 -1.71
CA ASN A 156 -46.83 -8.11 -0.30
C ASN A 156 -45.62 -7.64 0.52
N TYR A 157 -44.41 -7.66 -0.06
CA TYR A 157 -43.16 -7.30 0.63
C TYR A 157 -42.52 -6.05 0.01
N THR A 158 -42.59 -4.93 0.73
CA THR A 158 -41.74 -3.77 0.50
C THR A 158 -40.53 -3.85 1.43
N LEU A 159 -39.36 -4.18 0.87
CA LEU A 159 -38.10 -4.20 1.62
C LEU A 159 -37.70 -2.80 2.06
N PHE A 160 -37.95 -1.80 1.21
CA PHE A 160 -37.53 -0.42 1.42
C PHE A 160 -38.62 0.58 1.03
N ASP A 161 -39.42 1.04 1.98
CA ASP A 161 -40.34 2.15 1.71
C ASP A 161 -39.68 3.49 2.06
N ASN A 162 -39.80 4.47 1.17
CA ASN A 162 -39.30 5.85 1.32
C ASN A 162 -37.76 6.02 1.45
N ILE A 163 -36.95 5.14 0.87
CA ILE A 163 -35.50 5.36 0.78
C ILE A 163 -35.18 6.40 -0.28
N TYR A 164 -34.38 7.40 0.05
CA TYR A 164 -33.94 8.39 -0.93
C TYR A 164 -32.64 7.97 -1.62
N TYR A 165 -31.66 7.47 -0.86
CA TYR A 165 -30.37 6.97 -1.36
C TYR A 165 -30.18 5.50 -0.97
N LEU A 166 -29.81 4.66 -1.93
CA LEU A 166 -29.35 3.30 -1.65
C LEU A 166 -27.96 3.10 -2.25
N THR A 167 -26.98 2.77 -1.43
CA THR A 167 -25.58 2.57 -1.84
C THR A 167 -25.12 1.14 -1.57
N PHE A 168 -24.55 0.50 -2.58
CA PHE A 168 -23.84 -0.78 -2.46
C PHE A 168 -22.35 -0.56 -2.72
N ASP A 169 -21.48 -0.89 -1.77
CA ASP A 169 -20.04 -0.66 -1.83
C ASP A 169 -19.26 -1.95 -1.55
N LYS A 170 -18.66 -2.54 -2.59
CA LYS A 170 -17.97 -3.84 -2.48
C LYS A 170 -18.84 -4.93 -1.84
N VAL A 171 -20.08 -5.00 -2.32
CA VAL A 171 -21.04 -6.01 -1.89
C VAL A 171 -20.86 -7.26 -2.75
N GLU A 172 -20.74 -8.41 -2.10
CA GLU A 172 -20.72 -9.72 -2.76
C GLU A 172 -22.13 -10.31 -2.77
N TYR A 173 -22.56 -10.81 -3.91
CA TYR A 173 -23.93 -11.32 -4.07
C TYR A 173 -23.94 -12.83 -4.26
N HIS A 174 -24.89 -13.46 -3.59
CA HIS A 174 -25.15 -14.89 -3.75
C HIS A 174 -25.87 -15.17 -5.08
N PRO A 175 -25.54 -16.26 -5.81
CA PRO A 175 -26.14 -16.57 -7.11
C PRO A 175 -27.67 -16.76 -7.10
N LYS A 176 -28.23 -17.16 -5.96
CA LYS A 176 -29.68 -17.39 -5.78
C LYS A 176 -30.46 -16.15 -5.32
N LEU A 177 -29.83 -14.97 -5.33
CA LEU A 177 -30.46 -13.74 -4.88
C LEU A 177 -31.65 -13.37 -5.77
N CYS A 178 -32.79 -13.04 -5.16
CA CYS A 178 -33.93 -12.55 -5.90
C CYS A 178 -33.64 -11.16 -6.49
N PRO A 179 -33.73 -10.95 -7.82
CA PRO A 179 -33.52 -9.63 -8.40
C PRO A 179 -34.64 -8.64 -8.03
N LEU A 180 -35.76 -9.12 -7.48
CA LEU A 180 -36.99 -8.38 -7.22
C LEU A 180 -36.94 -7.43 -6.02
N ILE A 181 -35.76 -7.21 -5.44
CA ILE A 181 -35.55 -6.31 -4.29
C ILE A 181 -35.87 -4.85 -4.63
N PHE A 182 -35.87 -4.51 -5.92
CA PHE A 182 -36.22 -3.19 -6.43
C PHE A 182 -37.72 -3.03 -6.71
N TYR A 183 -38.54 -4.06 -6.51
CA TYR A 183 -39.98 -3.98 -6.77
C TYR A 183 -40.68 -2.99 -5.83
N ASN A 184 -41.48 -2.10 -6.40
CA ASN A 184 -42.26 -1.08 -5.68
C ASN A 184 -41.42 -0.09 -4.84
N LEU A 185 -40.11 -0.01 -5.08
CA LEU A 185 -39.26 0.92 -4.36
C LEU A 185 -39.47 2.34 -4.87
N LYS A 186 -39.87 3.24 -3.97
CA LYS A 186 -39.86 4.69 -4.20
C LYS A 186 -38.48 5.25 -3.85
N MET A 187 -37.52 5.05 -4.74
CA MET A 187 -36.14 5.51 -4.54
C MET A 187 -35.71 6.54 -5.56
N ARG A 188 -35.07 7.62 -5.11
CA ARG A 188 -34.58 8.64 -6.03
C ARG A 188 -33.22 8.30 -6.62
N ILE A 189 -32.29 7.83 -5.78
CA ILE A 189 -30.88 7.68 -6.17
C ILE A 189 -30.35 6.30 -5.75
N LEU A 190 -29.87 5.54 -6.72
CA LEU A 190 -29.23 4.24 -6.53
C LEU A 190 -27.73 4.36 -6.84
N LYS A 191 -26.86 3.90 -5.96
CA LYS A 191 -25.40 4.00 -6.09
C LYS A 191 -24.71 2.65 -5.97
N PHE A 192 -23.85 2.34 -6.92
CA PHE A 192 -22.93 1.21 -6.88
C PHE A 192 -21.50 1.73 -6.78
N LYS A 193 -20.70 1.13 -5.90
CA LYS A 193 -19.27 1.37 -5.78
C LYS A 193 -18.50 0.06 -5.88
N SER A 194 -17.39 0.10 -6.61
CA SER A 194 -16.43 -1.00 -6.77
C SER A 194 -17.04 -2.24 -7.46
N ILE A 195 -17.56 -2.06 -8.68
CA ILE A 195 -18.38 -3.03 -9.41
C ILE A 195 -17.73 -4.38 -9.77
N GLN A 196 -16.43 -4.60 -9.54
CA GLN A 196 -15.67 -5.77 -10.03
C GLN A 196 -16.39 -7.13 -9.80
N ASN A 197 -17.06 -7.33 -8.65
CA ASN A 197 -17.86 -8.53 -8.32
C ASN A 197 -19.31 -8.21 -7.91
N SER A 198 -19.90 -7.13 -8.46
CA SER A 198 -21.21 -6.62 -8.05
C SER A 198 -22.39 -7.18 -8.85
N PHE A 199 -23.62 -6.85 -8.40
CA PHE A 199 -24.89 -7.16 -9.05
C PHE A 199 -24.91 -6.80 -10.55
N ILE A 200 -24.20 -5.72 -10.92
CA ILE A 200 -24.05 -5.25 -12.30
C ILE A 200 -23.18 -6.22 -13.10
N SER A 201 -21.99 -6.62 -12.61
CA SER A 201 -21.06 -7.43 -13.41
C SER A 201 -21.53 -8.87 -13.62
N LYS A 202 -22.37 -9.41 -12.73
CA LYS A 202 -22.99 -10.73 -12.86
C LYS A 202 -24.33 -10.70 -13.63
N ASN A 203 -24.67 -9.58 -14.24
CA ASN A 203 -25.91 -9.40 -15.01
C ASN A 203 -27.20 -9.68 -14.20
N ILE A 204 -27.19 -9.48 -12.87
CA ILE A 204 -28.36 -9.78 -12.03
C ILE A 204 -29.47 -8.71 -12.23
N PHE A 205 -29.16 -7.59 -12.90
CA PHE A 205 -30.14 -6.60 -13.40
C PHE A 205 -30.87 -7.05 -14.66
N SER A 206 -30.55 -8.22 -15.25
CA SER A 206 -31.51 -8.92 -16.07
C SER A 206 -32.58 -9.50 -15.13
N PHE A 207 -33.38 -8.63 -14.51
CA PHE A 207 -34.58 -9.05 -13.81
C PHE A 207 -35.28 -10.04 -14.73
N MET A 208 -35.67 -11.22 -14.21
CA MET A 208 -36.59 -12.08 -14.94
C MET A 208 -37.65 -11.15 -15.54
N SER A 209 -37.89 -11.29 -16.85
CA SER A 209 -38.69 -10.40 -17.70
C SER A 209 -40.13 -10.28 -17.20
N ILE A 210 -40.29 -9.64 -16.07
CA ILE A 210 -41.52 -9.33 -15.39
C ILE A 210 -41.75 -7.89 -15.79
N ASN A 211 -42.91 -7.64 -16.39
CA ASN A 211 -43.25 -6.34 -16.94
C ASN A 211 -43.46 -5.37 -15.75
N PHE A 212 -42.43 -4.59 -15.38
CA PHE A 212 -42.42 -3.70 -14.21
C PHE A 212 -43.00 -2.31 -14.48
N SER A 213 -43.49 -2.07 -15.69
CA SER A 213 -43.62 -0.76 -16.36
C SER A 213 -44.30 0.37 -15.60
N ASN A 214 -44.91 0.14 -14.43
CA ASN A 214 -45.66 1.16 -13.70
C ASN A 214 -45.19 1.45 -12.25
N LYS A 215 -44.18 0.76 -11.69
CA LYS A 215 -43.94 0.85 -10.22
C LYS A 215 -42.54 1.23 -9.74
N PHE A 216 -41.48 1.10 -10.53
CA PHE A 216 -40.15 1.50 -10.10
C PHE A 216 -39.80 2.89 -10.64
N LYS A 217 -39.62 3.87 -9.75
CA LYS A 217 -39.37 5.27 -10.13
C LYS A 217 -37.98 5.70 -9.72
N LEU A 218 -36.95 5.22 -10.41
CA LEU A 218 -35.57 5.63 -10.17
C LEU A 218 -35.22 6.85 -11.02
N LYS A 219 -34.92 7.99 -10.38
CA LYS A 219 -34.50 9.21 -11.09
C LYS A 219 -33.01 9.23 -11.42
N SER A 220 -32.15 8.68 -10.56
CA SER A 220 -30.69 8.74 -10.72
C SER A 220 -29.99 7.43 -10.39
N LEU A 221 -29.08 7.01 -11.26
CA LEU A 221 -28.20 5.86 -11.09
C LEU A 221 -26.76 6.35 -11.06
N ARG A 222 -26.01 5.97 -10.03
CA ARG A 222 -24.60 6.34 -9.84
C ARG A 222 -23.74 5.09 -9.78
N ILE A 223 -22.73 5.01 -10.61
CA ILE A 223 -21.88 3.84 -10.77
C ILE A 223 -20.44 4.29 -10.54
N SER A 224 -19.72 3.62 -9.63
CA SER A 224 -18.29 3.82 -9.43
C SER A 224 -17.54 2.50 -9.68
N THR A 225 -16.63 2.49 -10.65
CA THR A 225 -16.02 1.26 -11.19
C THR A 225 -14.54 1.44 -11.55
N TYR A 226 -13.78 0.35 -11.52
CA TYR A 226 -12.37 0.35 -11.96
C TYR A 226 -12.22 -0.04 -13.44
N LYS A 227 -13.27 -0.60 -14.06
CA LYS A 227 -13.34 -0.90 -15.50
C LYS A 227 -14.78 -1.35 -15.80
N LEU A 228 -15.50 -0.60 -16.62
CA LEU A 228 -16.88 -0.94 -16.99
C LEU A 228 -17.05 -0.87 -18.51
N SER A 229 -17.74 -1.86 -19.06
CA SER A 229 -18.34 -1.78 -20.39
C SER A 229 -19.84 -1.72 -20.20
N LEU A 230 -20.44 -0.56 -20.44
CA LEU A 230 -21.87 -0.37 -20.29
C LEU A 230 -22.57 -0.87 -21.56
N LYS A 231 -23.21 -2.03 -21.48
CA LYS A 231 -23.94 -2.66 -22.57
C LYS A 231 -25.44 -2.71 -22.24
N SER A 232 -26.28 -3.03 -23.23
CA SER A 232 -27.75 -3.00 -23.10
C SER A 232 -28.28 -4.03 -22.11
N ASP A 233 -27.55 -5.10 -21.87
CA ASP A 233 -27.83 -6.09 -20.83
C ASP A 233 -27.75 -5.51 -19.40
N LEU A 234 -26.92 -4.47 -19.18
CA LEU A 234 -26.74 -3.87 -17.85
C LEU A 234 -27.82 -2.85 -17.46
N LEU A 235 -28.42 -2.16 -18.43
CA LEU A 235 -29.49 -1.17 -18.20
C LEU A 235 -30.74 -1.55 -18.98
N ASN A 236 -31.53 -2.45 -18.41
CA ASN A 236 -32.80 -2.86 -18.97
C ASN A 236 -33.83 -1.70 -18.97
N GLU A 237 -34.39 -1.38 -20.12
CA GLU A 237 -35.43 -0.36 -20.31
C GLU A 237 -36.61 -0.55 -19.36
N ASN A 238 -37.08 -1.80 -19.15
CA ASN A 238 -38.24 -2.08 -18.30
C ASN A 238 -38.03 -1.69 -16.83
N VAL A 239 -36.78 -1.46 -16.41
CA VAL A 239 -36.44 -1.05 -15.04
C VAL A 239 -35.98 0.39 -15.00
N PHE A 240 -35.27 0.86 -16.01
CA PHE A 240 -34.71 2.20 -16.02
C PHE A 240 -35.50 3.18 -16.90
N ASP A 241 -36.74 2.84 -17.26
CA ASP A 241 -37.67 3.65 -18.07
C ASP A 241 -37.82 5.10 -17.57
N ASN A 242 -37.68 5.34 -16.26
CA ASN A 242 -37.80 6.66 -15.61
C ASN A 242 -36.46 7.30 -15.22
N LEU A 243 -35.33 6.77 -15.70
CA LEU A 243 -33.99 7.23 -15.33
C LEU A 243 -33.64 8.57 -16.00
N GLU A 244 -33.68 9.66 -15.22
CA GLU A 244 -33.34 11.02 -15.67
C GLU A 244 -31.81 11.29 -15.67
N GLU A 245 -31.07 10.67 -14.73
CA GLU A 245 -29.63 10.92 -14.51
C GLU A 245 -28.82 9.62 -14.39
N LEU A 246 -27.80 9.46 -15.23
CA LEU A 246 -26.80 8.40 -15.12
C LEU A 246 -25.45 9.03 -14.79
N SER A 247 -24.83 8.60 -13.70
CA SER A 247 -23.50 9.02 -13.30
C SER A 247 -22.56 7.82 -13.26
N ILE A 248 -21.43 7.91 -13.96
CA ILE A 248 -20.39 6.88 -14.01
C ILE A 248 -19.09 7.53 -13.57
N MET A 249 -18.42 6.90 -12.62
CA MET A 249 -17.18 7.36 -12.02
C MET A 249 -16.13 6.27 -12.11
N GLY A 250 -14.96 6.60 -12.66
CA GLY A 250 -13.81 5.72 -12.78
C GLY A 250 -13.44 5.35 -14.22
N TYR A 251 -12.91 4.16 -14.49
CA TYR A 251 -12.52 3.78 -15.86
C TYR A 251 -13.68 3.16 -16.62
N LEU A 252 -13.96 3.71 -17.79
CA LEU A 252 -15.05 3.29 -18.68
C LEU A 252 -14.46 2.89 -20.03
N ASP A 253 -14.66 1.63 -20.42
CA ASP A 253 -14.10 1.05 -21.65
C ASP A 253 -14.93 1.34 -22.89
N LEU A 254 -16.26 1.33 -22.71
CA LEU A 254 -17.28 1.46 -23.75
C LEU A 254 -18.62 1.79 -23.09
N ILE A 255 -19.41 2.64 -23.74
CA ILE A 255 -20.87 2.67 -23.59
C ILE A 255 -21.43 2.24 -24.94
N ASP A 256 -22.28 1.22 -24.98
CA ASP A 256 -22.97 0.87 -26.20
C ASP A 256 -24.06 1.92 -26.50
N SER A 257 -24.09 2.39 -27.75
CA SER A 257 -25.08 3.35 -28.21
C SER A 257 -26.51 2.84 -28.01
N SER A 258 -26.72 1.53 -28.15
CA SER A 258 -28.04 0.90 -27.96
C SER A 258 -28.57 1.11 -26.54
N THR A 259 -27.68 1.13 -25.53
CA THR A 259 -28.03 1.23 -24.11
C THR A 259 -28.58 2.59 -23.72
N LEU A 260 -28.10 3.66 -24.36
CA LEU A 260 -28.61 5.02 -24.10
C LEU A 260 -29.91 5.28 -24.85
N LYS A 261 -30.12 4.66 -26.02
CA LYS A 261 -31.37 4.77 -26.77
C LYS A 261 -32.55 4.15 -26.03
N THR A 262 -32.33 3.01 -25.40
CA THR A 262 -33.35 2.29 -24.62
C THR A 262 -33.82 3.05 -23.38
N ILE A 263 -33.16 4.16 -23.01
CA ILE A 263 -33.53 4.97 -21.84
C ILE A 263 -33.96 6.35 -22.33
N SER A 264 -35.13 6.42 -22.96
CA SER A 264 -35.67 7.63 -23.58
C SER A 264 -35.85 8.79 -22.60
N THR A 265 -35.94 8.53 -21.29
CA THR A 265 -36.05 9.56 -20.24
C THR A 265 -34.72 10.12 -19.76
N LEU A 266 -33.57 9.59 -20.19
CA LEU A 266 -32.26 10.07 -19.76
C LEU A 266 -31.93 11.46 -20.30
N ASP A 267 -31.78 12.44 -19.40
CA ASP A 267 -31.45 13.84 -19.76
C ASP A 267 -29.99 14.19 -19.43
N LYS A 268 -29.40 13.50 -18.43
CA LYS A 268 -28.07 13.84 -17.91
C LYS A 268 -27.18 12.61 -17.82
N LEU A 269 -26.00 12.72 -18.41
CA LEU A 269 -24.93 11.74 -18.27
C LEU A 269 -23.71 12.40 -17.61
N PHE A 270 -23.42 12.01 -16.38
CA PHE A 270 -22.24 12.46 -15.64
C PHE A 270 -21.15 11.41 -15.77
N LEU A 271 -20.03 11.76 -16.40
CA LEU A 271 -18.88 10.91 -16.62
C LEU A 271 -17.67 11.50 -15.88
N ASP A 272 -17.41 10.98 -14.67
CA ASP A 272 -16.24 11.30 -13.85
C ASP A 272 -15.13 10.28 -14.11
N LEU A 273 -14.48 10.40 -15.26
CA LEU A 273 -13.62 9.34 -15.79
C LEU A 273 -12.15 9.54 -15.44
N PHE A 274 -11.48 8.43 -15.15
CA PHE A 274 -10.02 8.35 -15.31
C PHE A 274 -9.69 8.37 -16.82
N ASP A 275 -8.65 9.08 -17.23
CA ASP A 275 -8.28 9.30 -18.64
C ASP A 275 -9.41 9.86 -19.54
N THR A 276 -10.09 10.94 -19.12
CA THR A 276 -11.15 11.57 -19.93
C THR A 276 -10.70 11.86 -21.37
N GLN A 277 -9.45 12.28 -21.56
CA GLN A 277 -8.88 12.51 -22.90
C GLN A 277 -8.96 11.28 -23.82
N LYS A 278 -8.61 10.10 -23.29
CA LYS A 278 -8.53 8.86 -24.07
C LYS A 278 -9.92 8.32 -24.38
N PHE A 279 -10.82 8.40 -23.41
CA PHE A 279 -12.21 8.04 -23.62
C PHE A 279 -12.81 8.84 -24.79
N LEU A 280 -12.62 10.18 -24.78
CA LEU A 280 -13.11 11.02 -25.86
C LEU A 280 -12.54 10.62 -27.23
N ILE A 281 -11.22 10.41 -27.33
CA ILE A 281 -10.55 10.05 -28.58
C ILE A 281 -11.05 8.71 -29.13
N LYS A 282 -11.07 7.68 -28.27
CA LYS A 282 -11.44 6.32 -28.65
C LYS A 282 -12.91 6.23 -29.06
N HIS A 283 -13.77 7.08 -28.51
CA HIS A 283 -15.22 7.02 -28.67
C HIS A 283 -15.82 8.20 -29.44
N LEU A 284 -15.03 8.92 -30.27
CA LEU A 284 -15.54 10.00 -31.13
C LEU A 284 -16.65 9.50 -32.08
N ASN A 285 -16.42 8.38 -32.76
CA ASN A 285 -17.42 7.79 -33.67
C ASN A 285 -18.69 7.37 -32.92
N TRP A 286 -18.54 6.88 -31.68
CA TRP A 286 -19.68 6.54 -30.83
C TRP A 286 -20.47 7.79 -30.42
N LEU A 287 -19.81 8.89 -30.02
CA LEU A 287 -20.49 10.15 -29.72
C LEU A 287 -21.25 10.69 -30.93
N ASN A 288 -20.68 10.56 -32.13
CA ASN A 288 -21.34 10.91 -33.40
C ASN A 288 -22.63 10.12 -33.62
N GLN A 289 -22.52 8.79 -33.53
CA GLN A 289 -23.67 7.90 -33.65
C GLN A 289 -24.73 8.23 -32.61
N LEU A 290 -24.31 8.45 -31.35
CA LEU A 290 -25.21 8.82 -30.28
C LEU A 290 -25.95 10.12 -30.59
N ASN A 291 -25.25 11.20 -30.95
CA ASN A 291 -25.86 12.49 -31.26
C ASN A 291 -26.85 12.42 -32.43
N SER A 292 -26.56 11.59 -33.45
CA SER A 292 -27.51 11.37 -34.56
C SER A 292 -28.75 10.57 -34.17
N SER A 293 -28.69 9.86 -33.04
CA SER A 293 -29.73 8.94 -32.60
C SER A 293 -30.54 9.40 -31.39
N LEU A 294 -30.19 10.55 -30.82
CA LEU A 294 -30.93 11.13 -29.72
C LEU A 294 -32.09 11.96 -30.28
N ASP A 295 -33.29 11.76 -29.72
CA ASP A 295 -34.47 12.57 -30.08
C ASP A 295 -34.58 13.84 -29.24
N LYS A 296 -33.77 13.96 -28.18
CA LYS A 296 -33.76 15.10 -27.25
C LYS A 296 -32.35 15.48 -26.83
N GLN A 297 -32.22 16.70 -26.30
CA GLN A 297 -30.93 17.19 -25.81
C GLN A 297 -30.51 16.48 -24.51
N MET A 298 -29.30 15.93 -24.50
CA MET A 298 -28.65 15.29 -23.36
C MET A 298 -27.45 16.12 -22.89
N THR A 299 -27.29 16.30 -21.58
CA THR A 299 -26.13 17.03 -21.03
C THR A 299 -25.07 16.04 -20.52
N PHE A 300 -23.87 16.14 -21.08
CA PHE A 300 -22.69 15.36 -20.70
C PHE A 300 -21.80 16.18 -19.77
N TYR A 301 -21.78 15.80 -18.49
CA TYR A 301 -20.85 16.37 -17.53
C TYR A 301 -19.59 15.51 -17.51
N LEU A 302 -18.51 16.00 -18.11
CA LEU A 302 -17.21 15.32 -18.10
C LEU A 302 -16.35 15.95 -17.03
N THR A 303 -16.20 15.29 -15.90
CA THR A 303 -15.23 15.71 -14.90
C THR A 303 -13.92 15.00 -15.15
N ASN A 304 -12.85 15.79 -15.13
CA ASN A 304 -11.51 15.33 -15.38
C ASN A 304 -10.77 15.21 -14.04
N ARG A 305 -10.79 14.01 -13.48
CA ARG A 305 -10.16 13.70 -12.18
C ARG A 305 -8.66 13.95 -12.17
N GLU A 306 -8.00 13.79 -13.31
CA GLU A 306 -6.55 13.96 -13.43
C GLU A 306 -6.13 15.41 -13.62
N GLU A 307 -7.08 16.36 -13.60
CA GLU A 307 -6.85 17.77 -13.89
C GLU A 307 -6.13 18.00 -15.24
N TYR A 308 -6.31 17.08 -16.21
CA TYR A 308 -5.70 17.25 -17.52
C TYR A 308 -6.15 18.55 -18.18
N LYS A 309 -5.18 19.38 -18.54
CA LYS A 309 -5.39 20.80 -18.87
C LYS A 309 -5.85 21.04 -20.31
N PHE A 310 -5.98 19.99 -21.13
CA PHE A 310 -6.30 20.07 -22.55
C PHE A 310 -5.48 21.17 -23.27
N PRO A 311 -4.14 21.12 -23.26
CA PRO A 311 -3.32 22.18 -23.85
C PRO A 311 -3.58 22.35 -25.35
N ASN A 312 -3.29 23.53 -25.89
CA ASN A 312 -3.53 23.85 -27.31
C ASN A 312 -2.81 22.90 -28.29
N LYS A 313 -1.68 22.30 -27.89
CA LYS A 313 -0.96 21.30 -28.69
C LYS A 313 -1.81 20.06 -28.98
N ASP A 314 -2.79 19.76 -28.14
CA ASP A 314 -3.67 18.61 -28.28
C ASP A 314 -4.90 18.93 -29.15
N PHE A 315 -5.04 20.17 -29.64
CA PHE A 315 -6.12 20.58 -30.54
C PHE A 315 -6.27 19.63 -31.73
N CYS A 316 -5.16 19.21 -32.33
CA CYS A 316 -5.16 18.32 -33.50
C CYS A 316 -5.73 16.94 -33.24
N ILE A 317 -5.71 16.49 -31.99
CA ILE A 317 -6.35 15.24 -31.57
C ILE A 317 -7.88 15.40 -31.59
N TYR A 318 -8.36 16.59 -31.24
CA TYR A 318 -9.76 16.94 -31.16
C TYR A 318 -10.25 17.75 -32.38
N LYS A 319 -9.46 17.88 -33.46
CA LYS A 319 -9.86 18.69 -34.63
C LYS A 319 -11.15 18.19 -35.27
N ASN A 320 -11.35 16.87 -35.24
CA ASN A 320 -12.56 16.22 -35.72
C ASN A 320 -13.61 16.05 -34.61
N PHE A 321 -13.48 16.76 -33.49
CA PHE A 321 -14.48 16.73 -32.43
C PHE A 321 -15.78 17.33 -32.99
N PRO A 322 -16.86 16.56 -33.06
CA PRO A 322 -18.06 16.96 -33.77
C PRO A 322 -18.73 18.14 -33.08
N ASN A 323 -19.41 18.97 -33.87
CA ASN A 323 -20.34 19.92 -33.32
C ASN A 323 -21.66 19.21 -32.99
N PHE A 324 -21.88 18.97 -31.71
CA PHE A 324 -23.08 18.29 -31.25
C PHE A 324 -24.21 19.29 -30.96
N ASN A 325 -25.33 19.15 -31.65
CA ASN A 325 -26.52 19.95 -31.41
C ASN A 325 -27.28 19.47 -30.16
N LEU A 326 -27.29 18.15 -29.93
CA LEU A 326 -28.06 17.51 -28.86
C LEU A 326 -27.20 17.11 -27.67
N ILE A 327 -25.87 17.21 -27.73
CA ILE A 327 -24.98 16.90 -26.61
C ILE A 327 -24.28 18.16 -26.11
N LYS A 328 -24.53 18.53 -24.85
CA LYS A 328 -23.83 19.64 -24.18
C LYS A 328 -22.71 19.13 -23.29
N PHE A 329 -21.47 19.53 -23.54
CA PHE A 329 -20.33 19.17 -22.69
C PHE A 329 -20.10 20.19 -21.57
N ALA A 330 -19.97 19.71 -20.34
CA ALA A 330 -19.49 20.50 -19.21
C ALA A 330 -18.17 19.90 -18.70
N ILE A 331 -17.05 20.49 -19.10
CA ILE A 331 -15.70 20.12 -18.66
C ILE A 331 -15.28 21.00 -17.49
N THR A 332 -14.95 20.39 -16.36
CA THR A 332 -14.42 21.07 -15.17
C THR A 332 -12.91 21.28 -15.30
N SER A 333 -12.49 22.32 -16.01
CA SER A 333 -11.09 22.79 -16.04
C SER A 333 -11.02 24.22 -15.50
N THR A 334 -9.97 24.51 -14.73
CA THR A 334 -9.74 25.86 -14.16
C THR A 334 -9.15 26.85 -15.17
N LYS A 335 -8.53 26.36 -16.25
CA LYS A 335 -7.99 27.18 -17.34
C LYS A 335 -8.67 26.82 -18.65
N CYS A 336 -9.19 27.82 -19.35
CA CYS A 336 -9.66 27.64 -20.70
C CYS A 336 -8.46 27.58 -21.67
N THR A 337 -8.55 26.71 -22.66
CA THR A 337 -7.59 26.55 -23.75
C THR A 337 -8.36 26.50 -25.06
N CYS A 338 -7.69 26.68 -26.21
CA CYS A 338 -8.34 26.55 -27.51
C CYS A 338 -8.90 25.14 -27.74
N SER A 339 -8.26 24.10 -27.20
CA SER A 339 -8.78 22.73 -27.24
C SER A 339 -10.09 22.60 -26.45
N ILE A 340 -10.18 23.18 -25.25
CA ILE A 340 -11.42 23.20 -24.46
C ILE A 340 -12.49 24.04 -25.15
N LEU A 341 -12.12 25.20 -25.68
CA LEU A 341 -13.05 26.08 -26.39
C LEU A 341 -13.60 25.38 -27.64
N TRP A 342 -12.78 24.60 -28.35
CA TRP A 342 -13.24 23.78 -29.48
C TRP A 342 -14.23 22.68 -29.05
N ILE A 343 -13.97 21.99 -27.94
CA ILE A 343 -14.80 20.88 -27.44
C ILE A 343 -16.11 21.39 -26.81
N ARG A 344 -16.05 22.42 -25.96
CA ARG A 344 -17.17 22.90 -25.13
C ARG A 344 -17.91 24.09 -25.75
N LYS A 345 -17.27 24.83 -26.66
CA LYS A 345 -17.73 26.12 -27.22
C LYS A 345 -17.90 27.28 -26.23
N ILE A 346 -17.90 26.99 -24.92
CA ILE A 346 -18.12 27.98 -23.87
C ILE A 346 -16.98 27.85 -22.86
N CYS A 347 -16.26 28.94 -22.67
CA CYS A 347 -15.43 29.17 -21.50
C CYS A 347 -16.03 30.28 -20.66
N ASP A 348 -15.68 30.33 -19.38
CA ASP A 348 -16.18 31.38 -18.50
C ASP A 348 -15.77 32.76 -19.06
N ASN A 349 -16.74 33.66 -19.30
CA ASN A 349 -16.61 34.89 -20.09
C ASN A 349 -15.49 35.85 -19.63
N ARG A 350 -14.87 35.60 -18.47
CA ARG A 350 -13.81 36.42 -17.90
C ARG A 350 -12.44 36.20 -18.57
N GLN A 351 -12.26 35.11 -19.33
CA GLN A 351 -11.02 34.83 -20.06
C GLN A 351 -11.22 35.11 -21.56
N ASN A 352 -10.85 36.32 -22.01
CA ASN A 352 -10.80 36.67 -23.44
C ASN A 352 -9.66 35.90 -24.12
N ILE A 353 -9.91 34.64 -24.49
CA ILE A 353 -8.98 33.82 -25.24
C ILE A 353 -9.40 33.86 -26.71
N SER A 354 -8.62 34.54 -27.55
CA SER A 354 -8.78 34.51 -29.00
C SER A 354 -8.06 33.28 -29.57
N CYS A 355 -8.81 32.36 -30.17
CA CYS A 355 -8.26 31.16 -30.81
C CYS A 355 -8.41 31.27 -32.33
N ASP A 356 -7.29 31.33 -33.05
CA ASP A 356 -7.26 31.21 -34.51
C ASP A 356 -7.37 29.72 -34.89
N PHE A 357 -8.61 29.23 -34.96
CA PHE A 357 -8.88 27.81 -35.23
C PHE A 357 -8.45 27.40 -36.64
N GLU A 358 -8.51 28.30 -37.63
CA GLU A 358 -8.04 27.99 -38.99
C GLU A 358 -6.53 27.71 -39.00
N LYS A 359 -5.74 28.54 -38.33
CA LYS A 359 -4.30 28.31 -38.18
C LYS A 359 -4.01 27.03 -37.41
N LEU A 360 -4.75 26.75 -36.34
CA LEU A 360 -4.59 25.51 -35.58
C LEU A 360 -4.91 24.28 -36.43
N ILE A 361 -5.97 24.31 -37.24
CA ILE A 361 -6.34 23.22 -38.16
C ILE A 361 -5.24 23.00 -39.22
N LYS A 362 -4.74 24.07 -39.85
CA LYS A 362 -3.63 23.99 -40.84
C LYS A 362 -2.37 23.38 -40.23
N ASN A 363 -2.07 23.70 -38.98
CA ASN A 363 -0.91 23.14 -38.26
C ASN A 363 -1.05 21.65 -37.92
N CYS A 364 -2.26 21.08 -37.99
CA CYS A 364 -2.46 19.68 -37.64
C CYS A 364 -1.91 18.70 -38.66
N ASP A 365 -1.79 19.10 -39.92
CA ASP A 365 -1.26 18.23 -40.97
C ASP A 365 0.27 18.07 -40.81
N LEU A 366 0.95 19.12 -40.36
CA LEU A 366 2.35 19.08 -39.89
C LEU A 366 2.52 18.20 -38.63
N PHE A 367 1.55 18.23 -37.72
CA PHE A 367 1.57 17.42 -36.50
C PHE A 367 1.32 15.92 -36.78
N GLN A 368 0.56 15.56 -37.81
CA GLN A 368 0.36 14.14 -38.17
C GLN A 368 1.65 13.47 -38.65
N ILE A 369 2.51 14.21 -39.34
CA ILE A 369 3.83 13.73 -39.80
C ILE A 369 4.72 13.40 -38.59
N THR A 370 4.77 14.27 -37.59
CA THR A 370 5.52 14.04 -36.35
C THR A 370 4.85 13.00 -35.43
N LYS A 371 3.51 12.93 -35.39
CA LYS A 371 2.76 11.93 -34.61
C LYS A 371 3.02 10.50 -35.06
N SER A 372 3.38 10.27 -36.33
CA SER A 372 3.80 8.95 -36.82
C SER A 372 5.11 8.46 -36.17
N GLN A 373 5.99 9.38 -35.75
CA GLN A 373 7.21 9.09 -35.00
C GLN A 373 6.96 8.94 -33.48
N PHE A 374 5.85 9.49 -32.97
CA PHE A 374 5.41 9.36 -31.57
C PHE A 374 4.22 8.40 -31.38
N LYS A 375 4.01 7.45 -32.32
CA LYS A 375 2.86 6.54 -32.37
C LYS A 375 2.75 5.56 -31.19
N THR A 376 3.77 5.47 -30.35
CA THR A 376 3.67 4.78 -29.06
C THR A 376 3.07 5.74 -28.05
N ASP A 377 1.87 5.43 -27.53
CA ASP A 377 1.23 6.07 -26.38
C ASP A 377 2.19 6.12 -25.17
N PHE A 378 3.06 7.13 -25.16
CA PHE A 378 4.20 7.25 -24.24
C PHE A 378 3.81 7.48 -22.78
N SER A 379 2.54 7.78 -22.46
CA SER A 379 2.11 8.02 -21.08
C SER A 379 1.42 6.83 -20.41
N LEU A 380 0.78 5.94 -21.18
CA LEU A 380 -0.14 4.90 -20.64
C LEU A 380 0.38 3.48 -20.80
N VAL A 381 0.99 3.15 -21.95
CA VAL A 381 1.78 1.92 -22.09
C VAL A 381 2.92 2.00 -21.08
N TYR A 382 3.59 3.15 -20.99
CA TYR A 382 4.57 3.45 -19.95
C TYR A 382 3.94 3.33 -18.55
N LYS A 383 2.91 4.09 -18.14
CA LYS A 383 2.37 3.93 -16.77
C LYS A 383 1.91 2.51 -16.42
N GLY A 384 1.26 1.80 -17.34
CA GLY A 384 0.80 0.42 -17.14
C GLY A 384 1.96 -0.58 -17.04
N GLU A 385 2.91 -0.52 -17.97
CA GLU A 385 4.14 -1.33 -17.93
C GLU A 385 4.98 -1.00 -16.72
N TYR A 386 5.08 0.27 -16.35
CA TYR A 386 5.82 0.73 -15.19
C TYR A 386 5.18 0.31 -13.88
N LEU A 387 3.85 0.35 -13.77
CA LEU A 387 3.14 -0.24 -12.63
C LEU A 387 3.37 -1.75 -12.59
N PHE A 388 3.35 -2.42 -13.75
CA PHE A 388 3.63 -3.85 -13.88
C PHE A 388 5.07 -4.19 -13.42
N TYR A 389 6.07 -3.49 -13.94
CA TYR A 389 7.46 -3.61 -13.53
C TYR A 389 7.64 -3.26 -12.06
N ALA A 390 7.01 -2.18 -11.57
CA ALA A 390 7.10 -1.78 -10.18
C ALA A 390 6.52 -2.83 -9.24
N ALA A 391 5.39 -3.47 -9.59
CA ALA A 391 4.85 -4.54 -8.74
C ALA A 391 5.63 -5.84 -8.88
N TYR A 392 6.16 -6.15 -10.07
CA TYR A 392 7.03 -7.30 -10.28
C TYR A 392 8.32 -7.17 -9.47
N LEU A 393 8.96 -6.01 -9.55
CA LEU A 393 10.11 -5.65 -8.71
C LEU A 393 9.76 -5.69 -7.22
N ASN A 394 8.58 -5.21 -6.83
CA ASN A 394 8.14 -5.26 -5.43
C ASN A 394 7.93 -6.70 -4.93
N ASN A 395 7.35 -7.57 -5.76
CA ASN A 395 7.20 -9.00 -5.46
C ASN A 395 8.55 -9.71 -5.37
N ILE A 396 9.46 -9.46 -6.31
CA ILE A 396 10.83 -9.98 -6.26
C ILE A 396 11.53 -9.49 -5.00
N SER A 397 11.44 -8.18 -4.73
CA SER A 397 12.01 -7.55 -3.54
C SER A 397 11.51 -8.21 -2.26
N PHE A 398 10.22 -8.52 -2.18
CA PHE A 398 9.63 -9.25 -1.05
C PHE A 398 10.29 -10.62 -0.83
N TYR A 399 10.37 -11.47 -1.87
CA TYR A 399 10.95 -12.81 -1.73
C TYR A 399 12.44 -12.79 -1.43
N ILE A 400 13.21 -11.90 -2.07
CA ILE A 400 14.65 -11.80 -1.79
C ILE A 400 14.89 -11.17 -0.42
N THR A 401 14.09 -10.18 0.00
CA THR A 401 14.18 -9.62 1.36
C THR A 401 13.84 -10.66 2.42
N LEU A 402 12.81 -11.48 2.21
CA LEU A 402 12.45 -12.58 3.12
C LEU A 402 13.61 -13.56 3.28
N THR A 403 14.09 -14.13 2.17
CA THR A 403 15.18 -15.12 2.18
C THR A 403 16.47 -14.51 2.72
N GLY A 404 16.86 -13.33 2.22
CA GLY A 404 18.03 -12.59 2.67
C GLY A 404 17.99 -12.24 4.15
N SER A 405 16.83 -11.85 4.70
CA SER A 405 16.70 -11.50 6.11
C SER A 405 16.72 -12.73 7.02
N ILE A 406 16.16 -13.88 6.59
CA ILE A 406 16.31 -15.16 7.31
C ILE A 406 17.79 -15.55 7.37
N PHE A 407 18.48 -15.51 6.22
CA PHE A 407 19.92 -15.81 6.18
C PHE A 407 20.72 -14.81 7.01
N GLY A 408 20.45 -13.51 6.89
CA GLY A 408 21.07 -12.45 7.68
C GLY A 408 20.88 -12.65 9.18
N PHE A 409 19.68 -12.99 9.62
CA PHE A 409 19.37 -13.30 11.00
C PHE A 409 20.18 -14.49 11.52
N LEU A 410 20.11 -15.64 10.84
CA LEU A 410 20.79 -16.87 11.25
C LEU A 410 22.31 -16.71 11.24
N THR A 411 22.83 -16.09 10.19
CA THR A 411 24.27 -15.94 10.01
C THR A 411 24.89 -15.02 11.05
N ASN A 412 24.24 -13.88 11.33
CA ASN A 412 24.73 -12.96 12.34
C ASN A 412 24.53 -13.50 13.76
N LEU A 413 23.48 -14.28 14.02
CA LEU A 413 23.30 -15.00 15.29
C LEU A 413 24.44 -15.96 15.56
N ILE A 414 24.77 -16.81 14.60
CA ILE A 414 25.88 -17.76 14.72
C ILE A 414 27.21 -16.99 14.86
N SER A 415 27.43 -15.90 14.12
CA SER A 415 28.60 -15.03 14.26
C SER A 415 28.77 -14.52 15.70
N MET A 416 27.71 -13.99 16.29
CA MET A 416 27.71 -13.53 17.69
C MET A 416 28.11 -14.64 18.66
N LEU A 417 27.50 -15.83 18.53
CA LEU A 417 27.79 -16.97 19.39
C LEU A 417 29.27 -17.40 19.31
N ILE A 418 29.86 -17.40 18.11
CA ILE A 418 31.29 -17.73 17.92
C ILE A 418 32.18 -16.72 18.63
N VAL A 419 31.94 -15.43 18.40
CA VAL A 419 32.78 -14.36 18.94
C VAL A 419 32.71 -14.36 20.47
N MET A 420 31.53 -14.60 21.04
CA MET A 420 31.34 -14.72 22.50
C MET A 420 32.06 -15.91 23.13
N GLN A 421 32.26 -17.01 22.40
CA GLN A 421 32.97 -18.19 22.91
C GLN A 421 34.49 -17.99 22.99
N LYS A 422 35.05 -16.97 22.35
CA LYS A 422 36.50 -16.78 22.23
C LYS A 422 37.07 -15.96 23.40
N LYS A 423 36.98 -16.50 24.62
CA LYS A 423 37.37 -15.79 25.87
C LYS A 423 38.88 -15.60 26.10
N ASN A 424 39.77 -16.34 25.42
CA ASN A 424 41.21 -16.38 25.75
C ASN A 424 42.13 -15.96 24.58
N LEU A 425 42.01 -14.72 24.09
CA LEU A 425 42.98 -14.17 23.13
C LEU A 425 44.07 -13.40 23.87
N LYS A 426 45.34 -13.82 23.70
CA LYS A 426 46.51 -13.15 24.33
C LYS A 426 46.81 -11.78 23.70
N ASN A 427 46.36 -11.52 22.47
CA ASN A 427 46.69 -10.31 21.73
C ASN A 427 45.59 -9.24 21.87
N LYS A 428 45.91 -8.13 22.57
CA LYS A 428 44.99 -6.99 22.80
C LYS A 428 44.42 -6.40 21.50
N PHE A 429 45.17 -6.43 20.40
CA PHE A 429 44.71 -5.93 19.10
C PHE A 429 43.63 -6.83 18.50
N GLU A 430 43.84 -8.14 18.56
CA GLU A 430 42.86 -9.11 18.07
C GLU A 430 41.55 -9.01 18.85
N THR A 431 41.61 -8.84 20.17
CA THR A 431 40.42 -8.67 21.01
C THR A 431 39.54 -7.51 20.54
N LYS A 432 40.12 -6.33 20.28
CA LYS A 432 39.37 -5.16 19.77
C LYS A 432 38.73 -5.42 18.40
N MET A 433 39.44 -6.12 17.52
CA MET A 433 38.87 -6.50 16.21
C MET A 433 37.66 -7.44 16.40
N PHE A 434 37.76 -8.44 17.28
CA PHE A 434 36.65 -9.33 17.61
C PHE A 434 35.48 -8.57 18.24
N ASP A 435 35.72 -7.56 19.08
CA ASP A 435 34.65 -6.71 19.62
C ASP A 435 33.91 -5.93 18.52
N LEU A 436 34.64 -5.31 17.58
CA LEU A 436 34.01 -4.63 16.43
C LEU A 436 33.16 -5.58 15.59
N ILE A 437 33.66 -6.80 15.34
CA ILE A 437 32.92 -7.85 14.63
C ILE A 437 31.66 -8.23 15.39
N LYS A 438 31.74 -8.36 16.72
CA LYS A 438 30.59 -8.65 17.58
C LYS A 438 29.52 -7.57 17.43
N TYR A 439 29.90 -6.30 17.54
CA TYR A 439 28.95 -5.19 17.39
C TYR A 439 28.35 -5.13 15.98
N ALA A 440 29.16 -5.38 14.94
CA ALA A 440 28.66 -5.44 13.57
C ALA A 440 27.63 -6.58 13.42
N SER A 441 27.91 -7.75 14.00
CA SER A 441 27.00 -8.90 13.96
C SER A 441 25.70 -8.63 14.74
N ILE A 442 25.77 -7.98 15.92
CA ILE A 442 24.57 -7.58 16.68
C ILE A 442 23.72 -6.61 15.85
N THR A 443 24.35 -5.64 15.21
CA THR A 443 23.66 -4.61 14.42
C THR A 443 22.98 -5.22 13.20
N ASP A 444 23.69 -6.07 12.45
CA ASP A 444 23.16 -6.77 11.28
C ASP A 444 22.06 -7.79 11.64
N PHE A 445 22.16 -8.41 12.82
CA PHE A 445 21.10 -9.26 13.38
C PHE A 445 19.81 -8.46 13.64
N LEU A 446 19.92 -7.33 14.36
CA LEU A 446 18.77 -6.48 14.66
C LEU A 446 18.14 -5.90 13.39
N TYR A 447 18.97 -5.49 12.43
CA TYR A 447 18.49 -5.00 11.13
C TYR A 447 17.72 -6.08 10.37
N SER A 448 18.26 -7.30 10.30
CA SER A 448 17.60 -8.43 9.64
C SER A 448 16.29 -8.81 10.34
N PHE A 449 16.25 -8.73 11.67
CA PHE A 449 15.03 -8.97 12.46
C PHE A 449 13.94 -7.93 12.16
N ILE A 450 14.28 -6.64 12.11
CA ILE A 450 13.34 -5.58 11.74
C ILE A 450 12.81 -5.79 10.30
N LYS A 451 13.68 -6.21 9.37
CA LYS A 451 13.25 -6.52 8.00
C LYS A 451 12.32 -7.72 7.92
N LEU A 452 12.53 -8.78 8.72
CA LEU A 452 11.57 -9.88 8.84
C LEU A 452 10.23 -9.41 9.40
N PHE A 453 10.25 -8.55 10.42
CA PHE A 453 9.04 -8.01 11.02
C PHE A 453 8.26 -7.13 10.04
N HIS A 454 8.94 -6.33 9.21
CA HIS A 454 8.32 -5.51 8.16
C HIS A 454 7.47 -6.33 7.18
N LEU A 455 7.88 -7.56 6.85
CA LEU A 455 7.13 -8.43 5.95
C LEU A 455 5.74 -8.81 6.48
N THR A 456 5.49 -8.68 7.79
CA THR A 456 4.18 -9.00 8.40
C THR A 456 3.09 -7.97 8.09
N TYR A 457 3.47 -6.75 7.68
CA TYR A 457 2.53 -5.67 7.35
C TYR A 457 2.76 -5.07 5.96
N PHE A 458 3.63 -5.68 5.15
CA PHE A 458 3.87 -5.33 3.76
C PHE A 458 2.66 -5.66 2.85
N CYS A 459 2.54 -4.95 1.73
CA CYS A 459 1.48 -5.16 0.73
C CYS A 459 2.03 -5.00 -0.69
N SER A 460 1.83 -6.02 -1.53
CA SER A 460 2.21 -5.98 -2.94
C SER A 460 1.04 -5.52 -3.83
N ALA A 461 1.33 -4.56 -4.70
CA ALA A 461 0.35 -3.66 -5.31
C ALA A 461 -0.67 -4.29 -6.24
N LEU A 462 -0.21 -5.11 -7.20
CA LEU A 462 -0.97 -5.21 -8.44
C LEU A 462 -2.13 -6.22 -8.42
N ASN A 463 -2.28 -7.02 -7.36
CA ASN A 463 -3.41 -7.96 -7.23
C ASN A 463 -3.88 -8.15 -5.79
N ALA A 464 -3.36 -7.39 -4.82
CA ALA A 464 -3.46 -7.75 -3.40
C ALA A 464 -3.07 -9.22 -3.13
N SER A 465 -2.21 -9.82 -3.97
CA SER A 465 -1.88 -11.25 -3.87
C SER A 465 -1.26 -11.56 -2.50
N TYR A 466 -0.49 -10.61 -1.96
CA TYR A 466 -0.11 -10.57 -0.56
C TYR A 466 -0.23 -9.14 -0.04
N CYS A 467 -1.35 -8.84 0.60
CA CYS A 467 -1.45 -7.72 1.54
C CYS A 467 -1.85 -8.28 2.89
N SER A 468 -1.05 -7.94 3.90
CA SER A 468 -1.39 -8.30 5.27
C SER A 468 -2.78 -7.78 5.64
N LYS A 469 -3.55 -8.56 6.41
CA LYS A 469 -4.83 -8.10 7.00
C LYS A 469 -4.66 -6.81 7.81
N TYR A 470 -3.45 -6.55 8.28
CA TYR A 470 -3.13 -5.38 9.08
C TYR A 470 -2.61 -4.19 8.26
N PHE A 471 -2.42 -4.34 6.94
CA PHE A 471 -2.00 -3.24 6.08
C PHE A 471 -2.94 -2.03 6.20
N GLY A 472 -2.37 -0.85 6.41
CA GLY A 472 -3.12 0.40 6.60
C GLY A 472 -3.54 0.70 8.05
N ASN A 473 -3.32 -0.22 9.00
CA ASN A 473 -3.55 0.07 10.43
C ASN A 473 -2.63 1.20 10.91
N TYR A 474 -3.19 2.20 11.61
CA TYR A 474 -2.46 3.35 12.18
C TYR A 474 -1.23 2.92 12.98
N ALA A 475 -1.38 1.97 13.91
CA ALA A 475 -0.28 1.51 14.74
C ALA A 475 0.87 0.91 13.91
N LEU A 476 0.53 0.20 12.82
CA LEU A 476 1.53 -0.39 11.94
C LEU A 476 2.19 0.64 11.02
N GLN A 477 1.47 1.69 10.61
CA GLN A 477 2.11 2.81 9.91
C GLN A 477 3.17 3.47 10.82
N TYR A 478 2.91 3.63 12.12
CA TYR A 478 3.95 4.11 13.05
C TYR A 478 5.10 3.11 13.25
N LEU A 479 4.82 1.81 13.29
CA LEU A 479 5.90 0.82 13.32
C LEU A 479 6.74 0.88 12.04
N GLU A 480 6.13 1.09 10.88
CA GLU A 480 6.85 1.27 9.62
C GLU A 480 7.77 2.50 9.69
N ILE A 481 7.27 3.63 10.21
CA ILE A 481 8.05 4.87 10.32
C ILE A 481 9.18 4.73 11.36
N TYR A 482 8.84 4.40 12.60
CA TYR A 482 9.79 4.42 13.72
C TYR A 482 10.72 3.22 13.73
N LEU A 483 10.18 2.02 13.52
CA LEU A 483 10.96 0.78 13.63
C LEU A 483 11.64 0.44 12.30
N HIS A 484 10.91 0.43 11.19
CA HIS A 484 11.48 0.00 9.91
C HIS A 484 12.31 1.08 9.24
N ASP A 485 11.77 2.28 9.02
CA ASP A 485 12.45 3.33 8.29
C ASP A 485 13.54 4.00 9.15
N PHE A 486 13.16 4.51 10.33
CA PHE A 486 14.08 5.22 11.23
C PHE A 486 15.11 4.29 11.89
N LEU A 487 14.68 3.34 12.73
CA LEU A 487 15.61 2.45 13.43
C LEU A 487 16.36 1.52 12.47
N GLY A 488 15.68 0.99 11.44
CA GLY A 488 16.36 0.23 10.38
C GLY A 488 17.41 1.06 9.64
N GLY A 489 17.12 2.34 9.38
CA GLY A 489 18.07 3.32 8.87
C GLY A 489 19.30 3.50 9.75
N PHE A 490 19.05 3.80 11.03
CA PHE A 490 20.08 3.96 12.05
C PHE A 490 21.01 2.74 12.12
N LEU A 491 20.45 1.53 12.18
CA LEU A 491 21.23 0.28 12.24
C LEU A 491 22.03 0.06 10.96
N LYS A 492 21.47 0.37 9.79
CA LYS A 492 22.17 0.29 8.51
C LYS A 492 23.39 1.21 8.46
N THR A 493 23.24 2.46 8.86
CA THR A 493 24.34 3.43 8.99
C THR A 493 25.41 2.92 9.95
N PHE A 494 25.00 2.48 11.14
CA PHE A 494 25.90 2.01 12.17
C PHE A 494 26.69 0.77 11.72
N SER A 495 26.03 -0.18 11.06
CA SER A 495 26.67 -1.37 10.49
C SER A 495 27.70 -1.01 9.41
N ASN A 496 27.38 -0.07 8.51
CA ASN A 496 28.35 0.39 7.50
C ASN A 496 29.61 0.98 8.14
N ILE A 497 29.46 1.79 9.18
CA ILE A 497 30.61 2.39 9.87
C ILE A 497 31.44 1.31 10.60
N LEU A 498 30.79 0.38 11.29
CA LEU A 498 31.47 -0.75 11.91
C LEU A 498 32.22 -1.60 10.88
N ARG A 499 31.66 -1.82 9.69
CA ARG A 499 32.32 -2.57 8.60
C ARG A 499 33.54 -1.84 8.05
N ILE A 500 33.46 -0.53 7.84
CA ILE A 500 34.62 0.30 7.44
C ILE A 500 35.73 0.15 8.49
N LEU A 501 35.37 0.28 9.78
CA LEU A 501 36.34 0.09 10.87
C LEU A 501 36.94 -1.32 10.85
N VAL A 502 36.13 -2.37 10.71
CA VAL A 502 36.64 -3.75 10.61
C VAL A 502 37.60 -3.91 9.43
N SER A 503 37.29 -3.33 8.27
CA SER A 503 38.13 -3.40 7.06
C SER A 503 39.48 -2.67 7.25
N ILE A 504 39.44 -1.47 7.85
CA ILE A 504 40.65 -0.71 8.23
C ILE A 504 41.49 -1.52 9.24
N PHE A 505 40.88 -2.05 10.30
CA PHE A 505 41.58 -2.82 11.32
C PHE A 505 42.24 -4.09 10.74
N ARG A 506 41.55 -4.80 9.84
CA ARG A 506 42.12 -5.94 9.12
C ARG A 506 43.33 -5.53 8.28
N SER A 507 43.22 -4.42 7.58
CA SER A 507 44.31 -3.89 6.75
C SER A 507 45.55 -3.54 7.60
N ILE A 508 45.35 -2.93 8.77
CA ILE A 508 46.42 -2.63 9.75
C ILE A 508 47.04 -3.92 10.30
N THR A 509 46.23 -4.97 10.54
CA THR A 509 46.73 -6.26 11.03
C THR A 509 47.66 -6.92 10.02
N LEU A 510 47.31 -6.81 8.73
CA LEU A 510 48.11 -7.35 7.64
C LEU A 510 49.40 -6.57 7.47
N ASP A 511 49.34 -5.24 7.56
CA ASP A 511 50.47 -4.37 7.28
C ASP A 511 51.10 -3.76 8.55
N LYS A 512 51.91 -4.57 9.24
CA LYS A 512 52.62 -4.21 10.47
C LYS A 512 53.64 -3.06 10.32
N GLU A 513 53.97 -2.66 9.10
CA GLU A 513 54.91 -1.57 8.81
C GLU A 513 54.21 -0.29 8.31
N SER A 514 52.89 -0.35 8.09
CA SER A 514 52.15 0.78 7.53
C SER A 514 52.08 1.99 8.47
N ARG A 515 52.13 3.19 7.88
CA ARG A 515 51.80 4.47 8.54
C ARG A 515 50.39 4.47 9.18
N LEU A 516 49.50 3.55 8.80
CA LEU A 516 48.17 3.41 9.41
C LEU A 516 48.25 2.98 10.89
N ILE A 517 49.34 2.36 11.33
CA ILE A 517 49.57 2.06 12.75
C ILE A 517 49.67 3.33 13.57
N PHE A 518 50.17 4.43 13.00
CA PHE A 518 50.19 5.73 13.65
C PHE A 518 48.77 6.24 13.88
N ILE A 519 47.89 6.16 12.86
CA ILE A 519 46.47 6.52 12.98
C ILE A 519 45.79 5.65 14.03
N TYR A 520 46.08 4.34 14.07
CA TYR A 520 45.56 3.45 15.10
C TYR A 520 46.05 3.80 16.50
N LYS A 521 47.36 4.02 16.68
CA LYS A 521 47.92 4.45 17.97
C LYS A 521 47.27 5.74 18.41
N PHE A 522 47.14 6.72 17.50
CA PHE A 522 46.43 7.96 17.75
C PHE A 522 44.98 7.73 18.20
N LEU A 523 44.20 6.89 17.49
CA LEU A 523 42.81 6.56 17.86
C LEU A 523 42.69 5.69 19.12
N SER A 524 43.68 4.85 19.40
CA SER A 524 43.66 3.91 20.53
C SER A 524 44.12 4.56 21.83
N GLU A 525 45.16 5.39 21.76
CA GLU A 525 45.88 5.95 22.90
C GLU A 525 45.31 7.31 23.33
N ASN A 526 44.83 8.15 22.39
CA ASN A 526 44.31 9.49 22.75
C ASN A 526 42.85 9.48 23.26
N PHE A 527 42.17 8.33 23.15
CA PHE A 527 40.80 8.18 23.59
C PHE A 527 40.73 7.60 25.02
N ASN A 528 40.87 8.47 26.02
CA ASN A 528 40.48 8.17 27.41
C ASN A 528 39.01 7.75 27.48
N LEU A 529 38.62 6.99 28.50
CA LEU A 529 37.25 6.44 28.63
C LEU A 529 36.15 7.52 28.53
N LEU A 530 36.38 8.69 29.12
CA LEU A 530 35.48 9.85 29.01
C LEU A 530 35.39 10.39 27.58
N LYS A 531 36.53 10.54 26.89
CA LYS A 531 36.57 10.96 25.47
C LYS A 531 35.90 9.94 24.56
N LYS A 532 35.98 8.64 24.89
CA LYS A 532 35.27 7.57 24.16
C LYS A 532 33.76 7.70 24.31
N LEU A 533 33.28 7.95 25.53
CA LEU A 533 31.85 8.17 25.78
C LEU A 533 31.34 9.42 25.07
N ILE A 534 32.07 10.54 25.13
CA ILE A 534 31.71 11.79 24.44
C ILE A 534 31.67 11.57 22.92
N PHE A 535 32.73 10.98 22.35
CA PHE A 535 32.77 10.70 20.91
C PHE A 535 31.67 9.74 20.48
N PHE A 536 31.39 8.70 21.26
CA PHE A 536 30.29 7.77 20.98
C PHE A 536 28.93 8.46 21.10
N GLY A 537 28.75 9.36 22.07
CA GLY A 537 27.56 10.19 22.22
C GLY A 537 27.34 11.12 21.03
N VAL A 538 28.36 11.89 20.64
CA VAL A 538 28.32 12.76 19.45
C VAL A 538 28.02 11.95 18.19
N PHE A 539 28.63 10.78 18.07
CA PHE A 539 28.43 9.91 16.94
C PHE A 539 27.02 9.34 16.88
N ILE A 540 26.44 8.92 18.02
CA ILE A 540 25.02 8.53 18.09
C ILE A 540 24.12 9.70 17.69
N VAL A 541 24.38 10.90 18.21
CA VAL A 541 23.59 12.10 17.88
C VAL A 541 23.66 12.41 16.39
N LEU A 542 24.83 12.29 15.76
CA LEU A 542 24.99 12.46 14.31
C LEU A 542 24.21 11.40 13.52
N ILE A 543 24.27 10.12 13.92
CA ILE A 543 23.50 9.08 13.21
C ILE A 543 22.00 9.30 13.39
N LEU A 544 21.55 9.71 14.58
CA LEU A 544 20.16 10.09 14.82
C LEU A 544 19.78 11.25 13.90
N PHE A 545 20.55 12.33 13.90
CA PHE A 545 20.35 13.51 13.06
C PHE A 545 20.23 13.16 11.57
N PHE A 546 21.11 12.29 11.06
CA PHE A 546 21.07 11.83 9.67
C PHE A 546 19.88 10.93 9.32
N ASN A 547 19.12 10.43 10.28
CA ASN A 547 17.93 9.61 10.01
C ASN A 547 16.61 10.30 10.43
N VAL A 548 16.66 11.50 11.03
CA VAL A 548 15.46 12.26 11.43
C VAL A 548 14.56 12.59 10.23
N ASP A 549 15.13 12.74 9.03
CA ASP A 549 14.38 12.96 7.78
C ASP A 549 13.28 11.91 7.58
N LYS A 550 13.53 10.65 7.95
CA LYS A 550 12.57 9.56 7.79
C LYS A 550 11.32 9.69 8.67
N LEU A 551 11.47 10.31 9.84
CA LEU A 551 10.35 10.58 10.74
C LEU A 551 9.47 11.71 10.21
N ASN A 552 10.07 12.70 9.57
CA ASN A 552 9.37 13.90 9.14
C ASN A 552 8.82 13.81 7.71
N ALA A 553 9.47 13.01 6.85
CA ALA A 553 9.05 12.83 5.46
C ALA A 553 7.81 11.92 5.33
N THR A 554 7.41 11.24 6.40
CA THR A 554 6.29 10.27 6.37
C THR A 554 5.03 10.87 6.97
N VAL A 555 3.96 10.91 6.19
CA VAL A 555 2.64 11.35 6.69
C VAL A 555 1.74 10.15 6.87
N VAL A 556 1.31 9.94 8.11
CA VAL A 556 0.26 8.98 8.44
C VAL A 556 -1.07 9.55 7.97
N LYS A 557 -1.71 8.90 7.00
CA LYS A 557 -3.06 9.27 6.56
C LYS A 557 -4.02 8.13 6.85
N PHE A 558 -5.22 8.50 7.30
CA PHE A 558 -6.33 7.56 7.34
C PHE A 558 -6.75 7.26 5.91
N LYS A 559 -6.73 5.99 5.53
CA LYS A 559 -7.49 5.56 4.37
C LYS A 559 -8.90 5.22 4.85
N ASN A 560 -9.90 5.94 4.35
CA ASN A 560 -11.20 5.30 4.19
C ASN A 560 -10.95 4.11 3.26
N VAL A 561 -11.38 2.90 3.64
CA VAL A 561 -11.06 1.54 3.10
C VAL A 561 -11.19 1.37 1.55
N TYR A 562 -11.46 2.44 0.83
CA TYR A 562 -11.35 2.56 -0.61
C TYR A 562 -9.97 2.13 -1.10
N PHE A 563 -9.98 1.23 -2.10
CA PHE A 563 -8.81 1.03 -2.94
C PHE A 563 -8.62 2.36 -3.66
N ASP A 564 -7.44 2.95 -3.49
CA ASP A 564 -7.11 4.20 -4.17
C ASP A 564 -6.49 3.75 -5.48
N PRO A 565 -7.13 3.99 -6.64
CA PRO A 565 -6.60 3.57 -7.94
C PRO A 565 -5.27 4.25 -8.26
N ASP A 566 -4.93 5.35 -7.59
CA ASP A 566 -3.61 5.99 -7.70
C ASP A 566 -2.51 5.24 -6.93
N TYR A 567 -2.87 4.15 -6.22
CA TYR A 567 -1.97 3.28 -5.45
C TYR A 567 -0.94 4.07 -4.63
N ILE A 568 -1.43 4.99 -3.81
CA ILE A 568 -0.58 5.70 -2.87
C ILE A 568 -0.16 4.71 -1.76
N GLY A 569 1.14 4.43 -1.65
CA GLY A 569 1.71 3.61 -0.58
C GLY A 569 1.43 4.21 0.80
N PHE A 570 1.31 3.37 1.83
CA PHE A 570 1.13 3.80 3.22
C PHE A 570 2.31 3.29 4.05
N PRO A 571 2.92 4.14 4.89
CA PRO A 571 2.73 5.59 4.99
C PRO A 571 3.21 6.32 3.72
N ILE A 572 2.69 7.54 3.49
CA ILE A 572 3.10 8.32 2.31
C ILE A 572 4.48 8.91 2.57
N LYS A 573 5.48 8.41 1.83
CA LYS A 573 6.87 8.88 1.88
C LYS A 573 7.06 10.13 1.02
N ASN A 574 6.85 11.33 1.58
CA ASN A 574 6.78 12.59 0.83
C ASN A 574 8.10 13.11 0.20
N PHE A 575 9.15 12.28 0.12
CA PHE A 575 10.48 12.68 -0.37
C PHE A 575 10.44 13.44 -1.71
N PHE A 576 9.52 13.08 -2.62
CA PHE A 576 9.45 13.62 -3.99
C PHE A 576 8.13 14.35 -4.32
N THR A 577 7.33 14.73 -3.33
CA THR A 577 6.02 15.33 -3.59
C THR A 577 6.10 16.72 -4.22
N LYS A 578 5.13 17.06 -5.08
CA LYS A 578 5.04 18.28 -5.92
C LYS A 578 5.37 19.62 -5.24
N LYS A 579 5.24 19.72 -3.90
CA LYS A 579 5.54 20.94 -3.14
C LYS A 579 7.03 21.13 -2.83
N SER A 580 7.86 20.08 -2.77
CA SER A 580 9.29 20.19 -2.42
C SER A 580 10.19 20.51 -3.61
N ASN A 581 9.81 20.16 -4.85
CA ASN A 581 10.65 20.40 -6.03
C ASN A 581 10.56 21.82 -6.63
N PHE A 582 9.71 22.71 -6.10
CA PHE A 582 9.71 24.13 -6.51
C PHE A 582 11.03 24.85 -6.14
N VAL A 583 11.83 24.25 -5.25
CA VAL A 583 13.13 24.75 -4.81
C VAL A 583 14.17 24.83 -5.94
N PHE A 584 14.12 23.94 -6.93
CA PHE A 584 15.11 23.94 -8.01
C PHE A 584 14.83 24.95 -9.13
N ASN A 585 13.55 25.33 -9.35
CA ASN A 585 13.18 26.21 -10.45
C ASN A 585 13.14 27.71 -10.09
N GLY A 586 13.49 28.10 -8.86
CA GLY A 586 13.46 29.50 -8.48
C GLY A 586 14.14 29.77 -7.15
N PHE A 587 15.48 29.70 -7.12
CA PHE A 587 16.29 29.95 -5.92
C PHE A 587 16.19 31.39 -5.36
N TYR A 588 15.46 32.31 -6.00
CA TYR A 588 15.59 33.74 -5.70
C TYR A 588 14.36 34.49 -5.16
N ILE A 589 13.12 33.95 -5.18
CA ILE A 589 11.94 34.82 -4.93
C ILE A 589 10.91 34.31 -3.90
N ILE A 590 10.95 33.06 -3.41
CA ILE A 590 9.88 32.56 -2.51
C ILE A 590 10.45 31.99 -1.22
N ALA A 591 10.85 32.86 -0.29
CA ALA A 591 11.59 32.47 0.93
C ALA A 591 10.77 32.48 2.24
N GLU A 592 9.51 32.95 2.28
CA GLU A 592 8.79 33.07 3.56
C GLU A 592 7.76 31.97 3.86
N GLU A 593 7.02 31.43 2.88
CA GLU A 593 6.02 30.38 3.14
C GLU A 593 6.54 28.93 2.98
N GLN A 594 7.81 28.73 2.61
CA GLN A 594 8.37 27.39 2.30
C GLN A 594 9.51 26.92 3.22
N LYS A 595 9.82 27.65 4.31
CA LYS A 595 10.97 27.33 5.19
C LYS A 595 10.94 25.90 5.74
N ASP A 596 9.78 25.41 6.15
CA ASP A 596 9.67 24.07 6.75
C ASP A 596 9.92 22.94 5.74
N ASN A 597 9.47 23.09 4.49
CA ASN A 597 9.69 22.08 3.45
C ASN A 597 11.15 22.00 3.01
N ASN A 598 11.88 23.12 3.03
CA ASN A 598 13.28 23.18 2.64
C ASN A 598 14.19 22.47 3.65
N PHE A 599 13.89 22.58 4.95
CA PHE A 599 14.66 21.91 5.99
C PHE A 599 14.65 20.39 5.84
N TYR A 600 13.49 19.79 5.57
CA TYR A 600 13.38 18.34 5.39
C TYR A 600 14.09 17.83 4.14
N PHE A 601 14.01 18.59 3.04
CA PHE A 601 14.74 18.25 1.83
C PHE A 601 16.26 18.31 2.06
N ILE A 602 16.76 19.32 2.78
CA ILE A 602 18.18 19.42 3.13
C ILE A 602 18.61 18.23 3.98
N LEU A 603 17.83 17.85 5.01
CA LEU A 603 18.12 16.66 5.83
C LEU A 603 18.15 15.38 5.00
N PHE A 604 17.22 15.22 4.05
CA PHE A 604 17.22 14.10 3.11
C PHE A 604 18.48 14.10 2.23
N VAL A 605 18.89 15.24 1.68
CA VAL A 605 20.11 15.35 0.87
C VAL A 605 21.35 15.02 1.69
N ILE A 606 21.43 15.49 2.94
CA ILE A 606 22.54 15.17 3.86
C ILE A 606 22.56 13.66 4.15
N ASN A 607 21.41 13.07 4.49
CA ASN A 607 21.26 11.63 4.70
C ASN A 607 21.72 10.85 3.47
N PHE A 608 21.28 11.27 2.28
CA PHE A 608 21.67 10.68 1.02
C PHE A 608 23.18 10.76 0.79
N ILE A 609 23.77 11.95 0.87
CA ILE A 609 25.22 12.13 0.66
C ILE A 609 26.02 11.29 1.66
N PHE A 610 25.64 11.30 2.93
CA PHE A 610 26.40 10.62 3.97
C PHE A 610 26.18 9.09 3.95
N ASN A 611 24.94 8.65 4.09
CA ASN A 611 24.62 7.23 4.28
C ASN A 611 24.60 6.42 2.98
N ILE A 612 24.20 7.04 1.88
CA ILE A 612 24.02 6.37 0.60
C ILE A 612 25.26 6.49 -0.28
N LEU A 613 25.96 7.63 -0.26
CA LEU A 613 27.11 7.85 -1.15
C LEU A 613 28.44 7.68 -0.42
N LEU A 614 28.69 8.48 0.62
CA LEU A 614 29.99 8.54 1.30
C LEU A 614 30.34 7.21 1.98
N LEU A 615 29.45 6.66 2.82
CA LEU A 615 29.73 5.43 3.55
C LEU A 615 29.97 4.21 2.63
N PRO A 616 29.14 3.94 1.60
CA PRO A 616 29.43 2.85 0.67
C PRO A 616 30.73 3.05 -0.10
N VAL A 617 31.03 4.27 -0.56
CA VAL A 617 32.30 4.58 -1.25
C VAL A 617 33.50 4.34 -0.33
N LEU A 618 33.45 4.82 0.92
CA LEU A 618 34.51 4.57 1.91
C LEU A 618 34.68 3.08 2.20
N LEU A 619 33.59 2.33 2.27
CA LEU A 619 33.63 0.88 2.44
C LEU A 619 34.28 0.19 1.24
N ILE A 620 33.91 0.58 0.02
CA ILE A 620 34.51 0.08 -1.22
C ILE A 620 36.02 0.39 -1.27
N ILE A 621 36.42 1.62 -0.94
CA ILE A 621 37.83 2.01 -0.88
C ILE A 621 38.60 1.17 0.15
N ALA A 622 38.03 0.99 1.35
CA ALA A 622 38.63 0.18 2.40
C ALA A 622 38.78 -1.29 1.96
N ASP A 623 37.77 -1.84 1.32
CA ASP A 623 37.79 -3.22 0.83
C ASP A 623 38.76 -3.39 -0.37
N ILE A 624 38.79 -2.46 -1.32
CA ILE A 624 39.79 -2.46 -2.42
C ILE A 624 41.20 -2.41 -1.84
N TYR A 625 41.45 -1.53 -0.87
CA TYR A 625 42.74 -1.44 -0.20
C TYR A 625 43.12 -2.77 0.48
N LEU A 626 42.17 -3.39 1.18
CA LEU A 626 42.34 -4.70 1.79
C LEU A 626 42.66 -5.78 0.73
N LEU A 627 41.94 -5.79 -0.40
CA LEU A 627 42.15 -6.73 -1.50
C LEU A 627 43.53 -6.56 -2.15
N LEU A 628 43.98 -5.31 -2.37
CA LEU A 628 45.30 -5.00 -2.90
C LEU A 628 46.41 -5.50 -1.96
N LYS A 629 46.24 -5.29 -0.64
CA LYS A 629 47.17 -5.82 0.36
C LYS A 629 47.18 -7.34 0.39
N PHE A 630 46.02 -7.99 0.32
CA PHE A 630 45.95 -9.45 0.21
C PHE A 630 46.67 -9.97 -1.04
N ARG A 631 46.48 -9.33 -2.20
CA ARG A 631 47.18 -9.68 -3.43
C ARG A 631 48.70 -9.57 -3.27
N TYR A 632 49.17 -8.50 -2.67
CA TYR A 632 50.59 -8.32 -2.36
C TYR A 632 51.13 -9.46 -1.47
N PHE A 633 50.42 -9.79 -0.38
CA PHE A 633 50.80 -10.90 0.49
C PHE A 633 50.78 -12.26 -0.21
N MET A 634 49.81 -12.48 -1.09
CA MET A 634 49.72 -13.70 -1.89
C MET A 634 50.90 -13.84 -2.84
N ASN A 635 51.25 -12.78 -3.57
CA ASN A 635 52.39 -12.77 -4.48
C ASN A 635 53.70 -13.05 -3.72
N LYS A 636 53.91 -12.40 -2.57
CA LYS A 636 55.08 -12.65 -1.71
C LYS A 636 55.13 -14.10 -1.20
N SER A 637 53.99 -14.69 -0.86
CA SER A 637 53.91 -16.09 -0.43
C SER A 637 54.19 -17.08 -1.57
N LEU A 638 53.80 -16.74 -2.81
CA LEU A 638 54.11 -17.55 -3.99
C LEU A 638 55.61 -17.50 -4.32
N GLU A 639 56.22 -16.32 -4.21
CA GLU A 639 57.67 -16.16 -4.41
C GLU A 639 58.48 -16.98 -3.38
N ILE A 640 58.06 -16.98 -2.11
CA ILE A 640 58.69 -17.82 -1.06
C ILE A 640 58.50 -19.31 -1.39
N LYS A 641 57.30 -19.71 -1.82
CA LYS A 641 57.01 -21.09 -2.22
C LYS A 641 57.88 -21.57 -3.38
N GLU A 642 58.16 -20.70 -4.35
CA GLU A 642 59.08 -20.97 -5.46
C GLU A 642 60.52 -21.11 -4.99
N LYS A 643 60.97 -20.27 -4.04
CA LYS A 643 62.30 -20.40 -3.41
C LYS A 643 62.44 -21.69 -2.60
N LEU A 644 61.34 -22.22 -2.03
CA LEU A 644 61.31 -23.47 -1.24
C LEU A 644 61.13 -24.73 -2.08
N ARG A 645 61.31 -24.70 -3.41
CA ARG A 645 61.06 -25.86 -4.28
C ARG A 645 62.00 -27.06 -4.05
N GLY A 646 63.03 -26.92 -3.21
CA GLY A 646 63.91 -28.01 -2.77
C GLY A 646 63.18 -29.19 -2.12
N ASN A 647 63.82 -30.36 -2.16
CA ASN A 647 63.28 -31.64 -1.66
C ASN A 647 63.45 -31.85 -0.15
N ASN A 648 63.74 -30.81 0.63
CA ASN A 648 63.92 -30.98 2.08
C ASN A 648 62.58 -31.29 2.78
N PRO A 649 62.52 -32.29 3.67
CA PRO A 649 61.28 -32.66 4.38
C PRO A 649 60.76 -31.53 5.30
N LYS A 650 61.63 -30.63 5.79
CA LYS A 650 61.21 -29.41 6.50
C LYS A 650 60.39 -28.47 5.59
N ASP A 651 60.70 -28.44 4.29
CA ASP A 651 60.00 -27.60 3.31
C ASP A 651 58.60 -28.15 2.99
N GLN A 652 58.36 -29.47 3.14
CA GLN A 652 57.01 -30.03 2.97
C GLN A 652 56.02 -29.49 4.01
N LYS A 653 56.43 -29.40 5.28
CA LYS A 653 55.57 -28.86 6.35
C LYS A 653 55.32 -27.36 6.13
N LEU A 654 56.33 -26.61 5.69
CA LEU A 654 56.18 -25.20 5.35
C LEU A 654 55.24 -25.00 4.15
N LYS A 655 55.42 -25.78 3.08
CA LYS A 655 54.54 -25.82 1.89
C LYS A 655 53.09 -26.08 2.27
N GLN A 656 52.82 -27.02 3.18
CA GLN A 656 51.45 -27.29 3.66
C GLN A 656 50.86 -26.10 4.43
N MET A 657 51.65 -25.45 5.29
CA MET A 657 51.21 -24.25 6.01
C MET A 657 50.91 -23.08 5.05
N GLU A 658 51.76 -22.87 4.05
CA GLU A 658 51.57 -21.83 3.03
C GLU A 658 50.36 -22.10 2.14
N GLN A 659 50.18 -23.34 1.65
CA GLN A 659 48.98 -23.71 0.90
C GLN A 659 47.70 -23.46 1.69
N LYS A 660 47.72 -23.73 3.00
CA LYS A 660 46.58 -23.42 3.87
C LYS A 660 46.34 -21.92 3.98
N LYS A 661 47.40 -21.11 4.13
CA LYS A 661 47.30 -19.63 4.15
C LYS A 661 46.78 -19.06 2.82
N ILE A 662 47.25 -19.58 1.70
CA ILE A 662 46.81 -19.24 0.34
C ILE A 662 45.32 -19.54 0.18
N LYS A 663 44.88 -20.76 0.52
CA LYS A 663 43.45 -21.16 0.45
C LYS A 663 42.56 -20.26 1.31
N ILE A 664 43.03 -19.92 2.51
CA ILE A 664 42.32 -18.99 3.41
C ILE A 664 42.24 -17.59 2.77
N SER A 665 43.32 -17.08 2.22
CA SER A 665 43.40 -15.72 1.65
C SER A 665 42.52 -15.58 0.40
N ILE A 666 42.53 -16.56 -0.51
CA ILE A 666 41.65 -16.58 -1.70
C ILE A 666 40.18 -16.52 -1.29
N ARG A 667 39.82 -17.22 -0.20
CA ARG A 667 38.45 -17.22 0.32
C ARG A 667 38.05 -15.88 0.95
N ILE A 668 38.93 -15.25 1.72
CA ILE A 668 38.70 -13.88 2.23
C ILE A 668 38.53 -12.91 1.06
N TRP A 669 39.38 -13.03 0.04
CA TRP A 669 39.34 -12.22 -1.16
C TRP A 669 38.01 -12.37 -1.92
N LEU A 670 37.56 -13.61 -2.15
CA LEU A 670 36.28 -13.88 -2.81
C LEU A 670 35.10 -13.31 -2.02
N ASN A 671 35.06 -13.53 -0.71
CA ASN A 671 33.98 -13.02 0.13
C ASN A 671 33.92 -11.48 0.14
N SER A 672 35.08 -10.83 0.23
CA SER A 672 35.14 -9.36 0.20
C SER A 672 34.72 -8.82 -1.18
N SER A 673 35.08 -9.52 -2.26
CA SER A 673 34.64 -9.19 -3.62
C SER A 673 33.12 -9.33 -3.80
N ILE A 674 32.51 -10.39 -3.25
CA ILE A 674 31.05 -10.60 -3.30
C ILE A 674 30.31 -9.51 -2.49
N MET A 675 30.81 -9.18 -1.30
CA MET A 675 30.24 -8.08 -0.50
C MET A 675 30.34 -6.75 -1.25
N MET A 676 31.50 -6.45 -1.82
CA MET A 676 31.71 -5.25 -2.63
C MET A 676 30.77 -5.21 -3.84
N PHE A 677 30.57 -6.34 -4.53
CA PHE A 677 29.63 -6.43 -5.66
C PHE A 677 28.19 -6.08 -5.26
N PHE A 678 27.67 -6.65 -4.16
CA PHE A 678 26.33 -6.30 -3.69
C PHE A 678 26.21 -4.83 -3.27
N ARG A 679 27.27 -4.27 -2.65
CA ARG A 679 27.31 -2.83 -2.31
C ARG A 679 27.34 -1.93 -3.55
N MET A 680 28.04 -2.34 -4.60
CA MET A 680 28.06 -1.62 -5.87
C MET A 680 26.69 -1.67 -6.56
N LEU A 681 25.99 -2.81 -6.52
CA LEU A 681 24.63 -2.91 -7.04
C LEU A 681 23.65 -2.01 -6.28
N GLU A 682 23.71 -2.02 -4.94
CA GLU A 682 22.95 -1.11 -4.09
C GLU A 682 23.19 0.35 -4.49
N LEU A 683 24.45 0.78 -4.54
CA LEU A 683 24.82 2.15 -4.91
C LEU A 683 24.37 2.51 -6.33
N SER A 684 24.51 1.58 -7.29
CA SER A 684 24.14 1.81 -8.69
C SER A 684 22.63 2.02 -8.86
N VAL A 685 21.81 1.21 -8.20
CA VAL A 685 20.34 1.39 -8.23
C VAL A 685 19.96 2.73 -7.60
N ILE A 686 20.61 3.12 -6.50
CA ILE A 686 20.27 4.38 -5.83
C ILE A 686 20.71 5.59 -6.66
N LEU A 687 21.90 5.56 -7.26
CA LEU A 687 22.35 6.61 -8.19
C LEU A 687 21.42 6.72 -9.41
N TYR A 688 20.94 5.58 -9.93
CA TYR A 688 19.95 5.58 -11.00
C TYR A 688 18.64 6.26 -10.58
N ILE A 689 18.12 5.98 -9.38
CA ILE A 689 16.94 6.67 -8.84
C ILE A 689 17.19 8.17 -8.68
N LEU A 690 18.37 8.57 -8.21
CA LEU A 690 18.74 9.98 -8.07
C LEU A 690 18.72 10.69 -9.43
N VAL A 691 19.28 10.06 -10.47
CA VAL A 691 19.25 10.61 -11.84
C VAL A 691 17.80 10.72 -12.33
N LEU A 692 16.97 9.70 -12.11
CA LEU A 692 15.53 9.76 -12.43
C LEU A 692 14.81 10.89 -11.68
N ALA A 693 15.13 11.11 -10.42
CA ALA A 693 14.50 12.12 -9.58
C ALA A 693 14.92 13.54 -9.97
N ILE A 694 16.22 13.79 -10.19
CA ILE A 694 16.77 15.12 -10.43
C ILE A 694 16.70 15.51 -11.92
N VAL A 695 17.16 14.63 -12.82
CA VAL A 695 17.32 14.98 -14.24
C VAL A 695 15.99 14.89 -14.98
N TYR A 696 15.19 13.87 -14.69
CA TYR A 696 13.97 13.57 -15.45
C TYR A 696 12.68 14.00 -14.74
N GLU A 697 12.77 14.50 -13.50
CA GLU A 697 11.62 14.70 -12.60
C GLU A 697 10.69 13.47 -12.50
N PHE A 698 11.15 12.27 -12.89
CA PHE A 698 10.29 11.10 -13.10
C PHE A 698 9.63 10.64 -11.80
N CYS A 699 10.37 10.70 -10.68
CA CYS A 699 9.86 10.33 -9.36
C CYS A 699 8.74 11.25 -8.84
N LYS A 700 8.48 12.39 -9.51
CA LYS A 700 7.35 13.28 -9.19
C LYS A 700 6.02 12.69 -9.67
N ASP A 701 6.02 12.14 -10.88
CA ASP A 701 4.82 11.58 -11.52
C ASP A 701 4.69 10.07 -11.23
N ALA A 702 5.79 9.41 -10.84
CA ALA A 702 5.87 7.98 -10.58
C ALA A 702 6.54 7.63 -9.24
N GLN A 703 6.25 8.41 -8.19
CA GLN A 703 6.86 8.30 -6.86
C GLN A 703 6.96 6.86 -6.32
N LYS A 704 5.87 6.08 -6.43
CA LYS A 704 5.83 4.71 -5.91
C LYS A 704 6.84 3.77 -6.60
N ILE A 705 7.18 4.04 -7.85
CA ILE A 705 8.17 3.25 -8.59
C ILE A 705 9.55 3.51 -8.04
N CYS A 706 9.86 4.79 -7.79
CA CYS A 706 11.12 5.17 -7.16
C CYS A 706 11.21 4.61 -5.73
N ASP A 707 10.12 4.62 -4.96
CA ASP A 707 10.07 3.97 -3.64
C ASP A 707 10.31 2.47 -3.75
N ASN A 708 9.65 1.77 -4.68
CA ASN A 708 9.83 0.32 -4.88
C ASN A 708 11.25 -0.02 -5.36
N LEU A 709 11.86 0.82 -6.21
CA LEU A 709 13.25 0.65 -6.65
C LEU A 709 14.22 0.90 -5.49
N LEU A 710 13.93 1.86 -4.61
CA LEU A 710 14.71 2.14 -3.42
C LEU A 710 14.62 0.97 -2.44
N ASP A 711 13.42 0.41 -2.24
CA ASP A 711 13.21 -0.80 -1.46
C ASP A 711 13.91 -2.01 -2.08
N PHE A 712 13.88 -2.14 -3.42
CA PHE A 712 14.65 -3.15 -4.14
C PHE A 712 16.17 -2.98 -3.94
N SER A 713 16.70 -1.75 -3.89
CA SER A 713 18.12 -1.53 -3.60
C SER A 713 18.53 -2.05 -2.22
N ASN A 714 17.63 -1.95 -1.23
CA ASN A 714 17.85 -2.47 0.12
C ASN A 714 17.96 -4.00 0.17
N VAL A 715 17.47 -4.71 -0.85
CA VAL A 715 17.66 -6.16 -0.99
C VAL A 715 19.15 -6.50 -1.06
N PHE A 716 19.92 -5.76 -1.87
CA PHE A 716 21.36 -5.98 -2.00
C PHE A 716 22.09 -5.69 -0.68
N TYR A 717 21.60 -4.70 0.08
CA TYR A 717 22.10 -4.46 1.43
C TYR A 717 21.90 -5.68 2.32
N VAL A 718 20.68 -6.22 2.38
CA VAL A 718 20.33 -7.39 3.21
C VAL A 718 21.16 -8.61 2.82
N LEU A 719 21.36 -8.86 1.53
CA LEU A 719 22.21 -9.94 1.03
C LEU A 719 23.66 -9.78 1.50
N SER A 720 24.21 -8.57 1.44
CA SER A 720 25.56 -8.31 1.95
C SER A 720 25.70 -8.50 3.47
N CYS A 721 24.61 -8.39 4.24
CA CYS A 721 24.58 -8.66 5.69
C CYS A 721 24.67 -10.15 6.02
N SER A 722 24.23 -11.02 5.11
CA SER A 722 24.25 -12.48 5.29
C SER A 722 25.61 -13.13 5.01
N TYR A 723 26.48 -12.48 4.24
CA TYR A 723 27.73 -13.08 3.77
C TYR A 723 28.87 -13.11 4.81
N THR A 724 28.67 -12.46 5.96
CA THR A 724 29.69 -12.32 7.00
C THR A 724 30.14 -13.68 7.55
N ILE A 725 29.27 -14.71 7.54
CA ILE A 725 29.60 -16.03 8.10
C ILE A 725 30.46 -16.92 7.20
N VAL A 726 30.35 -16.78 5.88
CA VAL A 726 31.17 -17.58 4.96
C VAL A 726 32.65 -17.34 5.24
N VAL A 727 32.98 -16.09 5.57
CA VAL A 727 34.30 -15.66 6.05
C VAL A 727 34.69 -16.40 7.34
N TYR A 728 33.85 -16.39 8.37
CA TYR A 728 34.18 -17.07 9.64
C TYR A 728 34.27 -18.59 9.52
N TYR A 729 33.34 -19.22 8.78
CA TYR A 729 33.29 -20.67 8.48
C TYR A 729 34.59 -21.16 7.91
N GLN A 730 35.16 -20.35 7.04
CA GLN A 730 36.35 -20.73 6.31
C GLN A 730 37.64 -20.42 7.09
N LEU A 731 37.60 -19.53 8.08
CA LEU A 731 38.78 -19.07 8.82
C LEU A 731 39.14 -19.87 10.08
N SER A 732 38.19 -20.57 10.70
CA SER A 732 38.42 -21.24 11.99
C SER A 732 38.14 -22.75 11.89
N LYS A 733 39.20 -23.58 11.98
CA LYS A 733 39.06 -25.05 12.14
C LYS A 733 38.16 -25.44 13.32
N PRO A 734 38.31 -24.83 14.52
CA PRO A 734 37.37 -25.05 15.62
C PRO A 734 35.92 -24.72 15.25
N PHE A 735 35.72 -23.71 14.40
CA PHE A 735 34.41 -23.34 13.92
C PHE A 735 33.85 -24.30 12.88
N GLN A 736 34.67 -24.84 11.97
CA GLN A 736 34.23 -25.89 11.05
C GLN A 736 33.74 -27.13 11.79
N LEU A 737 34.44 -27.53 12.85
CA LEU A 737 34.05 -28.65 13.70
C LEU A 737 32.75 -28.35 14.45
N LYS A 738 32.68 -27.24 15.18
CA LYS A 738 31.46 -26.84 15.91
C LYS A 738 30.26 -26.60 15.00
N CYS A 739 30.46 -26.00 13.83
CA CYS A 739 29.39 -25.76 12.87
C CYS A 739 28.91 -27.07 12.25
N LYS A 740 29.81 -28.01 11.92
CA LYS A 740 29.42 -29.39 11.55
C LYS A 740 28.62 -30.06 12.65
N ASP A 741 29.03 -29.93 13.91
CA ASP A 741 28.31 -30.51 15.06
C ASP A 741 26.93 -29.87 15.26
N SER A 742 26.84 -28.54 15.15
CA SER A 742 25.57 -27.81 15.25
C SER A 742 24.62 -28.14 14.09
N ILE A 743 25.13 -28.23 12.85
CA ILE A 743 24.34 -28.66 11.68
C ILE A 743 23.88 -30.10 11.87
N ARG A 744 24.75 -31.00 12.38
CA ARG A 744 24.39 -32.38 12.67
C ARG A 744 23.30 -32.47 13.74
N LYS A 745 23.39 -31.67 14.80
CA LYS A 745 22.34 -31.56 15.83
C LYS A 745 21.03 -31.00 15.25
N PHE A 746 21.09 -29.94 14.46
CA PHE A 746 19.91 -29.37 13.82
C PHE A 746 19.25 -30.37 12.87
N HIS A 747 20.03 -31.07 12.04
CA HIS A 747 19.53 -32.11 11.15
C HIS A 747 18.89 -33.26 11.94
N SER A 748 19.48 -33.69 13.06
CA SER A 748 18.86 -34.70 13.94
C SER A 748 17.54 -34.21 14.56
N LEU A 749 17.43 -32.92 14.88
CA LEU A 749 16.23 -32.31 15.44
C LEU A 749 15.12 -32.19 14.37
N CYS A 750 15.46 -31.77 13.15
CA CYS A 750 14.55 -31.77 12.02
C CYS A 750 14.08 -33.18 11.67
N TYR A 751 14.98 -34.16 11.66
CA TYR A 751 14.64 -35.57 11.43
C TYR A 751 13.67 -36.09 12.50
N LEU A 752 13.92 -35.80 13.79
CA LEU A 752 13.01 -36.13 14.89
C LEU A 752 11.63 -35.47 14.74
N LEU A 753 11.57 -34.22 14.28
CA LEU A 753 10.30 -33.52 14.06
C LEU A 753 9.51 -34.08 12.87
N VAL A 754 10.18 -34.55 11.82
CA VAL A 754 9.53 -35.23 10.69
C VAL A 754 9.04 -36.61 11.09
N VAL A 755 9.87 -37.42 11.76
CA VAL A 755 9.50 -38.78 12.21
C VAL A 755 8.36 -38.75 13.23
N LYS A 756 8.37 -37.84 14.21
CA LYS A 756 7.24 -37.68 15.16
C LYS A 756 5.93 -37.30 14.47
N LYS A 757 5.99 -36.62 13.33
CA LYS A 757 4.80 -36.24 12.57
C LYS A 757 4.20 -37.45 11.85
N ASP A 758 5.04 -38.34 11.33
CA ASP A 758 4.61 -39.60 10.71
C ASP A 758 4.06 -40.60 11.73
N ASP A 759 4.63 -40.68 12.93
CA ASP A 759 4.10 -41.54 13.99
C ASP A 759 2.73 -41.05 14.50
N ASN A 760 2.51 -39.73 14.55
CA ASN A 760 1.20 -39.15 14.89
C ASN A 760 0.16 -39.28 13.76
N LEU A 761 0.59 -39.37 12.50
CA LEU A 761 -0.29 -39.68 11.37
C LEU A 761 -0.67 -41.16 11.34
N LYS A 762 0.24 -42.07 11.73
CA LYS A 762 0.00 -43.51 11.84
C LYS A 762 -0.84 -43.91 13.05
N THR A 763 -0.80 -43.15 14.15
CA THR A 763 -1.68 -43.38 15.31
C THR A 763 -3.12 -42.92 15.04
N ASN A 764 -3.32 -41.90 14.20
CA ASN A 764 -4.66 -41.47 13.78
C ASN A 764 -5.25 -42.28 12.61
N SER A 765 -4.46 -43.13 11.94
CA SER A 765 -4.95 -44.04 10.89
C SER A 765 -5.26 -45.46 11.40
N LYS A 766 -5.19 -45.72 12.71
CA LYS A 766 -5.44 -47.04 13.32
C LYS A 766 -6.86 -47.24 13.88
N THR A 767 -7.82 -46.43 13.43
CA THR A 767 -9.26 -46.70 13.61
C THR A 767 -9.97 -46.82 12.27
N SER A 768 -9.50 -47.70 11.39
CA SER A 768 -10.37 -48.38 10.42
C SER A 768 -9.60 -49.48 9.68
N SER A 769 -10.23 -50.65 9.61
CA SER A 769 -9.97 -51.78 8.73
C SER A 769 -8.93 -52.83 9.17
N ASN A 770 -9.48 -54.04 9.30
CA ASN A 770 -8.85 -55.32 9.53
C ASN A 770 -8.06 -55.80 8.31
N SER A 771 -7.09 -56.67 8.63
CA SER A 771 -6.67 -57.87 7.89
C SER A 771 -5.56 -57.79 6.81
N VAL A 772 -4.73 -58.84 6.89
CA VAL A 772 -3.83 -59.45 5.89
C VAL A 772 -2.37 -58.97 5.80
N VAL A 773 -1.54 -59.53 6.71
CA VAL A 773 -0.49 -60.54 6.45
C VAL A 773 0.68 -60.28 5.46
N LEU A 774 1.90 -60.40 6.04
CA LEU A 774 3.22 -60.89 5.55
C LEU A 774 4.02 -60.14 4.46
N GLY A 775 5.30 -59.91 4.77
CA GLY A 775 6.35 -59.64 3.78
C GLY A 775 7.60 -58.98 4.37
N SER A 776 8.58 -59.79 4.74
CA SER A 776 9.96 -59.46 5.11
C SER A 776 10.67 -58.49 4.16
N LEU A 777 11.56 -57.63 4.69
CA LEU A 777 12.97 -57.57 4.29
C LEU A 777 13.78 -56.57 5.12
N GLU A 778 14.84 -57.09 5.73
CA GLU A 778 16.01 -56.36 6.22
C GLU A 778 16.72 -55.64 5.06
N THR A 779 17.24 -54.44 5.26
CA THR A 779 18.69 -54.12 5.29
C THR A 779 18.99 -52.61 5.22
N LYS A 780 19.93 -52.22 6.09
CA LYS A 780 20.81 -51.03 6.14
C LYS A 780 20.22 -49.62 6.33
#